data_AF-A0A7D9EHL1-F1
#
_entry.id   AF-A0A7D9EHL1-F1
#
_cell.length_a   1.000
_cell.length_b   1.000
_cell.length_c   1.000
_cell.angle_alpha   90.00
_cell.angle_beta   90.00
_cell.angle_gamma   90.00
#
_symmetry.space_group_name_H-M   'P 1'
#
loop_
_entity.id
_entity.type
_entity.pdbx_description
1 polymer ?
#
loop_
_entity_poly.entity_id
_entity_poly.type
_entity_poly.pdbx_seq_one_letter_code
_entity_poly.pdbx_strand_id
1 'polypeptide(L)'
;MNFVHSKSQECTKSKLDLFSVPPTQTSLEKGRWIDHQPVSSVADGGSITFLSPGTEDYVDLAKTILVVRAKVTKANGANLDADEKVGVVNNFLHSMFKQVDVFLKEKQVTQATGTYAYRPYLETLLNYGFSAKDSQLTAALFYKDTAGTMDIANPTTAGDAGNVGLRARYVFSKTSGIIEMAGPIFSDVFMTERLLLSYVDLKVILNRSSNEFCLMASEDDVDFRVKLTDAYLKIRKVKVSPSISVAHEITLKKGPAIYPIRRVECKSFIVSAGNPSLRKDNMFNGLVPKMFVFGLVESEAFNGAFKKNPYNFQHFNVSSIGITVNGEEMPFKPLKLSFGANPRYIEAFSTLFSVYYNTGNDISREEFLKKRYLRLFWLDEHFSNNAWLEQDPVTSKKFCGVFPSDKLPQTIDRYPCGFVANTDPSSEPGTHWIAFYFPSEQKEEFFDSYGQAPDYYRDSFGDFLDKHSYAWDFNRRKLQSAWSALTTLTDDKKRWIVSGIALNNVLVPSIRPILDKKIRKEYDDSFAHPPYSPTHKGMHYENINANDLKKLKPLRYPWYNYSTFDYKVTSHVDFGKLFLQIHMAKFNAFDETCDAFAVLSLVGGIPVFPPALQTAANVVREGRNAWAHCKFTEWDERNFRKRFDDMKQLVTEVGLSLADESKVLADLKDWEDK
;
A
#
# COMPACT_ATOMS: atom_id res chain seq x y z
N MET A 1 8.14 0.13 22.19
CA MET A 1 8.56 -0.28 20.82
C MET A 1 9.60 0.71 20.33
N ASN A 2 10.73 0.24 19.80
CA ASN A 2 11.69 1.12 19.15
C ASN A 2 11.27 1.34 17.70
N PHE A 3 11.24 2.59 17.26
CA PHE A 3 11.04 2.92 15.84
C PHE A 3 12.23 2.41 15.01
N VAL A 4 11.96 1.92 13.80
CA VAL A 4 13.00 1.48 12.85
C VAL A 4 14.00 2.61 12.51
N HIS A 5 13.57 3.86 12.61
CA HIS A 5 14.40 5.06 12.49
C HIS A 5 13.90 6.12 13.48
N SER A 6 14.80 6.93 14.05
CA SER A 6 14.47 7.91 15.11
C SER A 6 13.46 8.99 14.68
N LYS A 7 13.32 9.21 13.37
CA LYS A 7 12.33 10.11 12.77
C LYS A 7 11.06 9.41 12.26
N SER A 8 10.96 8.09 12.37
CA SER A 8 9.75 7.38 11.97
C SER A 8 8.63 7.67 12.96
N GLN A 9 7.40 7.71 12.47
CA GLN A 9 6.19 7.92 13.27
C GLN A 9 5.34 6.65 13.28
N GLU A 10 4.48 6.51 14.28
CA GLU A 10 3.46 5.48 14.28
C GLU A 10 2.48 5.73 13.14
N CYS A 11 2.10 4.66 12.43
CA CYS A 11 1.09 4.72 11.39
C CYS A 11 0.13 3.54 11.52
N THR A 12 -1.15 3.75 11.22
CA THR A 12 -2.15 2.69 11.13
C THR A 12 -2.03 1.97 9.79
N LYS A 13 -2.38 0.67 9.75
CA LYS A 13 -2.43 -0.06 8.48
C LYS A 13 -3.57 0.49 7.62
N SER A 14 -3.39 0.59 6.30
CA SER A 14 -4.43 1.05 5.37
C SER A 14 -5.73 0.26 5.46
N LYS A 15 -5.66 -1.05 5.79
CA LYS A 15 -6.84 -1.88 6.06
C LYS A 15 -7.64 -1.50 7.31
N LEU A 16 -7.11 -0.60 8.14
CA LEU A 16 -7.79 -0.03 9.31
C LEU A 16 -8.33 1.37 9.00
N ASP A 17 -8.03 1.91 7.81
CA ASP A 17 -8.53 3.19 7.30
C ASP A 17 -9.82 2.95 6.52
N LEU A 18 -10.83 2.40 7.21
CA LEU A 18 -12.08 1.89 6.62
C LEU A 18 -13.07 3.00 6.25
N PHE A 19 -12.84 4.22 6.71
CA PHE A 19 -13.78 5.34 6.59
C PHE A 19 -13.24 6.47 5.72
N SER A 20 -12.00 6.37 5.22
CA SER A 20 -11.49 7.29 4.22
C SER A 20 -11.90 6.82 2.83
N VAL A 21 -12.34 7.75 1.99
CA VAL A 21 -12.45 7.48 0.56
C VAL A 21 -11.02 7.33 0.04
N PRO A 22 -10.65 6.21 -0.61
CA PRO A 22 -9.31 6.02 -1.11
C PRO A 22 -8.90 7.21 -1.99
N PRO A 23 -7.76 7.85 -1.73
CA PRO A 23 -7.35 9.03 -2.48
C PRO A 23 -7.15 8.66 -3.96
N THR A 24 -7.69 9.49 -4.86
CA THR A 24 -7.44 9.32 -6.29
C THR A 24 -6.03 9.79 -6.63
N GLN A 25 -5.24 8.91 -7.23
CA GLN A 25 -3.90 9.26 -7.70
C GLN A 25 -4.03 10.18 -8.92
N THR A 26 -3.67 11.46 -8.76
CA THR A 26 -3.62 12.45 -9.85
C THR A 26 -2.22 12.99 -10.11
N SER A 27 -1.25 12.68 -9.24
CA SER A 27 0.11 13.25 -9.30
C SER A 27 1.04 12.55 -10.29
N LEU A 28 0.72 11.34 -10.76
CA LEU A 28 1.49 10.66 -11.80
C LEU A 28 0.73 10.87 -13.12
N GLU A 29 1.22 11.79 -13.95
CA GLU A 29 0.52 12.19 -15.18
C GLU A 29 0.64 11.14 -16.28
N LYS A 30 1.82 10.51 -16.40
CA LYS A 30 2.13 9.56 -17.47
C LYS A 30 3.22 8.59 -17.05
N GLY A 31 3.12 7.35 -17.48
CA GLY A 31 4.21 6.36 -17.37
C GLY A 31 4.52 5.75 -18.74
N ARG A 32 5.79 5.53 -19.04
CA ARG A 32 6.25 4.83 -20.25
C ARG A 32 7.45 3.93 -19.94
N TRP A 33 7.60 2.86 -20.71
CA TRP A 33 8.78 2.00 -20.67
C TRP A 33 9.75 2.46 -21.76
N ILE A 34 11.02 2.55 -21.41
CA ILE A 34 12.11 2.89 -22.32
C ILE A 34 13.11 1.74 -22.28
N ASP A 35 13.49 1.26 -23.47
CA ASP A 35 14.45 0.18 -23.61
C ASP A 35 15.87 0.77 -23.65
N HIS A 36 16.71 0.35 -22.71
CA HIS A 36 18.11 0.75 -22.62
C HIS A 36 19.02 -0.38 -23.10
N GLN A 37 19.80 -0.09 -24.12
CA GLN A 37 20.77 -1.02 -24.67
C GLN A 37 22.06 -1.08 -23.81
N PRO A 38 22.82 -2.18 -23.86
CA PRO A 38 24.13 -2.28 -23.23
C PRO A 38 25.10 -1.24 -23.80
N VAL A 39 26.01 -0.74 -22.96
CA VAL A 39 27.04 0.23 -23.35
C VAL A 39 28.08 -0.39 -24.30
N SER A 40 28.27 -1.70 -24.22
CA SER A 40 29.18 -2.50 -25.05
C SER A 40 28.47 -3.73 -25.58
N SER A 41 29.00 -4.34 -26.65
CA SER A 41 28.51 -5.62 -27.16
C SER A 41 28.41 -6.69 -26.07
N VAL A 42 27.33 -7.49 -26.10
CA VAL A 42 27.07 -8.59 -25.16
C VAL A 42 27.72 -9.91 -25.57
N ALA A 43 28.32 -9.97 -26.77
CA ALA A 43 28.85 -11.19 -27.36
C ALA A 43 30.08 -11.74 -26.62
N ASP A 44 30.75 -10.89 -25.83
CA ASP A 44 31.99 -11.23 -25.13
C ASP A 44 31.70 -11.68 -23.69
N GLY A 45 32.50 -12.60 -23.16
CA GLY A 45 32.33 -13.19 -21.81
C GLY A 45 32.46 -12.20 -20.64
N GLY A 46 32.48 -10.90 -20.91
CA GLY A 46 32.57 -9.82 -19.94
C GLY A 46 31.23 -9.49 -19.25
N SER A 47 31.27 -8.47 -18.39
CA SER A 47 30.08 -7.94 -17.75
C SER A 47 29.24 -7.11 -18.70
N ILE A 48 27.92 -7.10 -18.49
CA ILE A 48 26.98 -6.28 -19.27
C ILE A 48 26.69 -5.02 -18.48
N THR A 49 26.99 -3.86 -19.05
CA THR A 49 26.72 -2.57 -18.41
C THR A 49 25.57 -1.87 -19.11
N PHE A 50 24.53 -1.52 -18.36
CA PHE A 50 23.46 -0.63 -18.79
C PHE A 50 23.62 0.74 -18.13
N LEU A 51 23.35 1.80 -18.90
CA LEU A 51 23.31 3.17 -18.41
C LEU A 51 21.98 3.82 -18.81
N SER A 52 21.23 4.28 -17.81
CA SER A 52 20.09 5.16 -17.97
C SER A 52 20.44 6.52 -17.38
N PRO A 53 20.78 7.53 -18.21
CA PRO A 53 20.94 8.90 -17.75
C PRO A 53 19.69 9.39 -17.02
N GLY A 54 19.90 10.21 -16.01
CA GLY A 54 18.86 10.93 -15.31
C GLY A 54 18.20 11.95 -16.24
N THR A 55 16.88 12.00 -16.21
CA THR A 55 16.04 12.89 -17.03
C THR A 55 15.08 13.65 -16.11
N GLU A 56 14.26 14.55 -16.68
CA GLU A 56 13.17 15.20 -15.94
C GLU A 56 12.13 14.20 -15.39
N ASP A 57 11.93 13.08 -16.11
CA ASP A 57 11.06 11.99 -15.65
C ASP A 57 11.70 11.23 -14.47
N TYR A 58 10.87 10.86 -13.50
CA TYR A 58 11.22 9.97 -12.40
C TYR A 58 11.38 8.54 -12.90
N VAL A 59 12.07 7.69 -12.15
CA VAL A 59 12.24 6.26 -12.48
C VAL A 59 11.50 5.39 -11.48
N ASP A 60 10.61 4.53 -11.98
CA ASP A 60 9.99 3.46 -11.19
C ASP A 60 10.89 2.22 -11.25
N LEU A 61 11.77 2.10 -10.26
CA LEU A 61 12.75 1.00 -10.19
C LEU A 61 12.06 -0.36 -10.09
N ALA A 62 11.01 -0.49 -9.29
CA ALA A 62 10.28 -1.75 -9.11
C ALA A 62 9.70 -2.34 -10.40
N LYS A 63 9.46 -1.51 -11.42
CA LYS A 63 8.97 -1.94 -12.73
C LYS A 63 10.06 -2.05 -13.80
N THR A 64 11.32 -2.16 -13.39
CA THR A 64 12.44 -2.41 -14.30
C THR A 64 12.47 -3.89 -14.69
N ILE A 65 12.56 -4.17 -15.99
CA ILE A 65 12.57 -5.52 -16.55
C ILE A 65 13.86 -5.73 -17.33
N LEU A 66 14.63 -6.75 -16.95
CA LEU A 66 15.75 -7.25 -17.74
C LEU A 66 15.21 -8.22 -18.79
N VAL A 67 15.57 -7.99 -20.05
CA VAL A 67 15.29 -8.93 -21.15
C VAL A 67 16.61 -9.41 -21.72
N VAL A 68 16.76 -10.73 -21.89
CA VAL A 68 17.97 -11.36 -22.42
C VAL A 68 17.59 -12.41 -23.44
N ARG A 69 18.32 -12.43 -24.56
CA ARG A 69 18.30 -13.50 -25.55
C ARG A 69 19.64 -14.21 -25.54
N ALA A 70 19.61 -15.52 -25.37
CA ALA A 70 20.82 -16.34 -25.25
C ALA A 70 20.64 -17.68 -25.96
N LYS A 71 21.74 -18.30 -26.36
CA LYS A 71 21.77 -19.67 -26.87
C LYS A 71 22.94 -20.43 -26.27
N VAL A 72 22.87 -21.76 -26.29
CA VAL A 72 23.99 -22.64 -25.90
C VAL A 72 24.74 -23.03 -27.16
N THR A 73 26.08 -23.03 -27.12
CA THR A 73 26.95 -23.40 -28.26
C THR A 73 28.08 -24.29 -27.80
N LYS A 74 28.76 -24.92 -28.76
CA LYS A 74 30.08 -25.54 -28.55
C LYS A 74 31.14 -24.46 -28.24
N ALA A 75 32.31 -24.90 -27.77
CA ALA A 75 33.45 -24.03 -27.46
C ALA A 75 33.87 -23.10 -28.60
N ASN A 76 33.85 -23.63 -29.82
CA ASN A 76 34.17 -22.90 -31.06
C ASN A 76 33.04 -21.97 -31.54
N GLY A 77 31.93 -21.87 -30.81
CA GLY A 77 30.77 -21.07 -31.16
C GLY A 77 29.84 -21.70 -32.19
N ALA A 78 30.13 -22.92 -32.66
CA ALA A 78 29.24 -23.67 -33.52
C ALA A 78 27.95 -24.07 -32.78
N ASN A 79 26.89 -24.27 -33.56
CA ASN A 79 25.63 -24.72 -32.99
C ASN A 79 25.75 -26.16 -32.47
N LEU A 80 24.85 -26.50 -31.55
CA LEU A 80 24.73 -27.83 -31.00
C LEU A 80 24.17 -28.80 -32.04
N ASP A 81 24.61 -30.05 -31.98
CA ASP A 81 24.03 -31.13 -32.79
C ASP A 81 22.74 -31.65 -32.12
N ALA A 82 21.95 -32.46 -32.84
CA ALA A 82 20.62 -32.90 -32.36
C ALA A 82 20.67 -33.86 -31.16
N ASP A 83 21.79 -34.55 -30.99
CA ASP A 83 22.04 -35.59 -29.99
C ASP A 83 22.81 -35.09 -28.76
N GLU A 84 23.30 -33.86 -28.75
CA GLU A 84 24.04 -33.29 -27.63
C GLU A 84 23.15 -33.06 -26.40
N LYS A 85 23.56 -33.67 -25.29
CA LYS A 85 22.76 -33.75 -24.06
C LYS A 85 23.12 -32.64 -23.08
N VAL A 86 22.96 -31.39 -23.49
CA VAL A 86 23.20 -30.21 -22.65
C VAL A 86 21.93 -29.37 -22.48
N GLY A 87 21.55 -29.11 -21.23
CA GLY A 87 20.43 -28.25 -20.87
C GLY A 87 20.86 -27.11 -19.94
N VAL A 88 20.02 -26.08 -19.85
CA VAL A 88 20.27 -24.95 -18.94
C VAL A 88 19.75 -25.25 -17.52
N VAL A 89 20.45 -24.73 -16.51
CA VAL A 89 19.99 -24.81 -15.11
C VAL A 89 18.70 -24.01 -14.92
N ASN A 90 18.04 -24.24 -13.79
CA ASN A 90 16.78 -23.58 -13.45
C ASN A 90 16.94 -22.07 -13.35
N ASN A 91 15.85 -21.33 -13.53
CA ASN A 91 15.81 -19.87 -13.41
C ASN A 91 16.88 -19.17 -14.28
N PHE A 92 17.06 -19.68 -15.51
CA PHE A 92 18.24 -19.44 -16.35
C PHE A 92 18.56 -17.95 -16.56
N LEU A 93 17.53 -17.09 -16.67
CA LEU A 93 17.72 -15.63 -16.77
C LEU A 93 18.65 -15.09 -15.67
N HIS A 94 18.43 -15.54 -14.43
CA HIS A 94 19.19 -15.07 -13.28
C HIS A 94 20.44 -15.89 -13.03
N SER A 95 20.42 -17.19 -13.36
CA SER A 95 21.56 -18.10 -13.22
C SER A 95 22.75 -17.71 -14.10
N MET A 96 22.52 -16.95 -15.18
CA MET A 96 23.56 -16.36 -16.01
C MET A 96 24.44 -15.33 -15.29
N PHE A 97 24.04 -14.84 -14.11
CA PHE A 97 24.75 -13.77 -13.41
C PHE A 97 25.10 -14.15 -11.96
N LYS A 98 26.38 -14.03 -11.60
CA LYS A 98 26.85 -14.26 -10.23
C LYS A 98 26.76 -13.01 -9.35
N GLN A 99 26.73 -11.84 -9.96
CA GLN A 99 26.65 -10.56 -9.25
C GLN A 99 25.98 -9.49 -10.11
N VAL A 100 25.17 -8.65 -9.47
CA VAL A 100 24.54 -7.48 -10.09
C VAL A 100 24.89 -6.25 -9.27
N ASP A 101 25.67 -5.35 -9.87
CA ASP A 101 26.07 -4.09 -9.25
C ASP A 101 25.18 -2.96 -9.76
N VAL A 102 24.55 -2.27 -8.82
CA VAL A 102 23.69 -1.12 -9.11
C VAL A 102 24.33 0.13 -8.52
N PHE A 103 24.43 1.16 -9.36
CA PHE A 103 24.92 2.48 -9.01
C PHE A 103 23.81 3.50 -9.26
N LEU A 104 23.61 4.38 -8.27
CA LEU A 104 22.82 5.59 -8.41
C LEU A 104 23.81 6.75 -8.45
N LYS A 105 23.87 7.47 -9.58
CA LYS A 105 25.05 8.29 -9.95
C LYS A 105 26.32 7.42 -9.89
N GLU A 106 27.34 7.87 -9.17
CA GLU A 106 28.61 7.15 -9.02
C GLU A 106 28.63 6.24 -7.78
N LYS A 107 27.56 6.23 -6.97
CA LYS A 107 27.53 5.48 -5.72
C LYS A 107 26.91 4.11 -5.90
N GLN A 108 27.69 3.06 -5.63
CA GLN A 108 27.18 1.69 -5.56
C GLN A 108 26.23 1.53 -4.36
N VAL A 109 25.03 0.98 -4.61
CA VAL A 109 23.99 0.77 -3.58
C VAL A 109 23.80 -0.72 -3.22
N THR A 110 24.51 -1.59 -3.93
CA THR A 110 24.52 -3.05 -3.79
C THR A 110 25.79 -3.53 -3.10
N GLN A 111 25.75 -4.73 -2.52
CA GLN A 111 26.92 -5.42 -2.00
C GLN A 111 27.41 -6.46 -3.01
N ALA A 112 28.72 -6.56 -3.21
CA ALA A 112 29.35 -7.55 -4.08
C ALA A 112 29.52 -8.88 -3.33
N THR A 113 28.51 -9.77 -3.37
CA THR A 113 28.54 -11.05 -2.65
C THR A 113 28.86 -12.27 -3.51
N GLY A 114 28.82 -12.16 -4.84
CA GLY A 114 29.02 -13.29 -5.76
C GLY A 114 27.94 -14.38 -5.70
N THR A 115 26.86 -14.15 -4.95
CA THR A 115 25.77 -15.12 -4.71
C THR A 115 24.45 -14.69 -5.33
N TYR A 116 24.47 -13.79 -6.31
CA TYR A 116 23.25 -13.23 -6.91
C TYR A 116 22.32 -14.34 -7.37
N ALA A 117 22.77 -15.31 -8.17
CA ALA A 117 21.94 -16.38 -8.73
C ALA A 117 21.14 -17.20 -7.69
N TYR A 118 21.61 -17.28 -6.44
CA TYR A 118 20.89 -18.01 -5.37
C TYR A 118 19.71 -17.22 -4.83
N ARG A 119 19.82 -15.90 -4.69
CA ARG A 119 18.73 -15.04 -4.20
C ARG A 119 17.42 -15.17 -5.01
N PRO A 120 17.38 -14.90 -6.33
CA PRO A 120 16.18 -14.99 -7.13
C PRO A 120 15.67 -16.42 -7.19
N TYR A 121 16.54 -17.43 -7.23
CA TYR A 121 16.11 -18.83 -7.19
C TYR A 121 15.37 -19.14 -5.89
N LEU A 122 15.94 -18.80 -4.73
CA LEU A 122 15.33 -19.05 -3.42
C LEU A 122 14.06 -18.22 -3.21
N GLU A 123 14.08 -16.93 -3.57
CA GLU A 123 12.88 -16.09 -3.48
C GLU A 123 11.75 -16.59 -4.39
N THR A 124 12.08 -17.07 -5.60
CA THR A 124 11.09 -17.66 -6.52
C THR A 124 10.57 -19.00 -6.02
N LEU A 125 11.46 -19.86 -5.52
CA LEU A 125 11.11 -21.18 -5.01
C LEU A 125 10.23 -21.10 -3.75
N LEU A 126 10.51 -20.18 -2.83
CA LEU A 126 9.85 -20.13 -1.52
C LEU A 126 8.60 -19.25 -1.48
N ASN A 127 8.49 -18.22 -2.32
CA ASN A 127 7.37 -17.26 -2.24
C ASN A 127 6.25 -17.49 -3.26
N TYR A 128 6.42 -18.39 -4.24
CA TYR A 128 5.44 -18.61 -5.29
C TYR A 128 4.87 -20.03 -5.27
N GLY A 129 3.55 -20.13 -5.41
CA GLY A 129 2.83 -21.39 -5.55
C GLY A 129 2.87 -21.95 -6.97
N PHE A 130 2.24 -23.12 -7.14
CA PHE A 130 2.25 -23.90 -8.38
C PHE A 130 1.81 -23.06 -9.59
N SER A 131 0.67 -22.37 -9.50
CA SER A 131 0.11 -21.61 -10.63
C SER A 131 1.06 -20.54 -11.18
N ALA A 132 1.81 -19.85 -10.32
CA ALA A 132 2.78 -18.85 -10.78
C ALA A 132 4.02 -19.50 -11.40
N LYS A 133 4.46 -20.64 -10.84
CA LYS A 133 5.61 -21.42 -11.33
C LYS A 133 5.35 -22.07 -12.68
N ASP A 134 4.12 -22.50 -12.91
CA ASP A 134 3.68 -23.10 -14.18
C ASP A 134 3.32 -22.05 -15.25
N SER A 135 3.09 -20.79 -14.86
CA SER A 135 2.75 -19.69 -15.77
C SER A 135 3.86 -18.64 -15.86
N GLN A 136 3.70 -17.47 -15.23
CA GLN A 136 4.53 -16.29 -15.46
C GLN A 136 6.02 -16.49 -15.18
N LEU A 137 6.39 -17.36 -14.23
CA LEU A 137 7.79 -17.58 -13.88
C LEU A 137 8.57 -18.36 -14.96
N THR A 138 7.86 -19.02 -15.89
CA THR A 138 8.47 -19.65 -17.06
C THR A 138 9.14 -18.63 -17.99
N ALA A 139 8.77 -17.34 -17.92
CA ALA A 139 9.43 -16.25 -18.65
C ALA A 139 10.90 -16.04 -18.24
N ALA A 140 11.28 -16.45 -17.02
CA ALA A 140 12.66 -16.48 -16.54
C ALA A 140 13.31 -17.88 -16.65
N LEU A 141 12.65 -18.81 -17.37
CA LEU A 141 13.02 -20.23 -17.47
C LEU A 141 13.03 -20.94 -16.12
N PHE A 142 12.12 -20.55 -15.21
CA PHE A 142 11.87 -21.30 -13.98
C PHE A 142 10.97 -22.51 -14.28
N TYR A 143 11.55 -23.71 -14.24
CA TYR A 143 10.84 -24.98 -14.38
C TYR A 143 11.26 -25.88 -13.23
N LYS A 144 10.33 -26.25 -12.35
CA LYS A 144 10.64 -26.99 -11.13
C LYS A 144 11.33 -28.32 -11.45
N ASP A 145 12.55 -28.52 -10.94
CA ASP A 145 13.31 -29.77 -11.14
C ASP A 145 12.74 -30.95 -10.35
N THR A 146 13.04 -32.18 -10.73
CA THR A 146 12.52 -33.36 -10.00
C THR A 146 13.35 -33.65 -8.74
N ALA A 147 12.72 -33.64 -7.56
CA ALA A 147 13.39 -33.97 -6.30
C ALA A 147 13.93 -35.40 -6.33
N GLY A 148 15.17 -35.60 -5.86
CA GLY A 148 15.86 -36.89 -5.85
C GLY A 148 16.63 -37.22 -7.13
N THR A 149 16.31 -36.58 -8.26
CA THR A 149 16.99 -36.78 -9.56
C THR A 149 17.56 -35.48 -10.13
N MET A 150 17.73 -34.43 -9.32
CA MET A 150 18.19 -33.11 -9.79
C MET A 150 19.58 -33.12 -10.45
N ASP A 151 20.47 -34.02 -10.03
CA ASP A 151 21.81 -34.21 -10.61
C ASP A 151 21.84 -35.16 -11.82
N ILE A 152 20.68 -35.69 -12.25
CA ILE A 152 20.60 -36.42 -13.52
C ILE A 152 20.77 -35.42 -14.66
N ALA A 153 22.03 -35.24 -15.08
CA ALA A 153 22.43 -34.22 -16.05
C ALA A 153 22.04 -34.52 -17.49
N ASN A 154 21.58 -35.74 -17.80
CA ASN A 154 21.02 -36.06 -19.11
C ASN A 154 19.59 -35.48 -19.23
N PRO A 155 19.37 -34.44 -20.06
CA PRO A 155 18.08 -33.79 -20.19
C PRO A 155 17.04 -34.63 -20.93
N THR A 156 17.42 -35.73 -21.59
CA THR A 156 16.49 -36.57 -22.36
C THR A 156 15.96 -37.76 -21.58
N THR A 157 16.39 -37.97 -20.33
CA THR A 157 15.91 -39.07 -19.49
C THR A 157 14.39 -38.93 -19.24
N ALA A 158 13.64 -39.99 -19.55
CA ALA A 158 12.18 -39.99 -19.51
C ALA A 158 11.61 -40.23 -18.10
N GLY A 159 10.37 -39.76 -17.89
CA GLY A 159 9.62 -39.97 -16.65
C GLY A 159 10.31 -39.43 -15.40
N ASP A 160 10.03 -40.07 -14.26
CA ASP A 160 10.57 -39.73 -12.94
C ASP A 160 12.01 -40.22 -12.72
N ALA A 161 12.55 -41.02 -13.64
CA ALA A 161 13.96 -41.43 -13.63
C ALA A 161 14.91 -40.27 -14.02
N GLY A 162 14.38 -39.24 -14.69
CA GLY A 162 15.11 -38.05 -15.10
C GLY A 162 14.75 -36.82 -14.27
N ASN A 163 15.44 -35.72 -14.55
CA ASN A 163 15.04 -34.40 -14.08
C ASN A 163 14.04 -33.77 -15.08
N VAL A 164 12.75 -33.77 -14.72
CA VAL A 164 11.66 -33.27 -15.58
C VAL A 164 11.80 -31.78 -15.87
N GLY A 165 12.22 -30.98 -14.87
CA GLY A 165 12.46 -29.55 -15.05
C GLY A 165 13.60 -29.26 -16.04
N LEU A 166 14.71 -30.01 -15.94
CA LEU A 166 15.81 -29.93 -16.91
C LEU A 166 15.35 -30.31 -18.31
N ARG A 167 14.58 -31.39 -18.45
CA ARG A 167 14.00 -31.81 -19.73
C ARG A 167 13.12 -30.73 -20.36
N ALA A 168 12.28 -30.07 -19.55
CA ALA A 168 11.43 -28.98 -20.02
C ALA A 168 12.27 -27.80 -20.56
N ARG A 169 13.34 -27.42 -19.84
CA ARG A 169 14.25 -26.33 -20.27
C ARG A 169 15.11 -26.71 -21.49
N TYR A 170 15.47 -27.97 -21.63
CA TYR A 170 16.26 -28.47 -22.77
C TYR A 170 15.57 -28.25 -24.11
N VAL A 171 14.22 -28.30 -24.15
CA VAL A 171 13.45 -28.04 -25.38
C VAL A 171 13.78 -26.69 -26.01
N PHE A 172 14.13 -25.69 -25.20
CA PHE A 172 14.48 -24.35 -25.65
C PHE A 172 15.93 -24.19 -26.11
N SER A 173 16.85 -25.02 -25.59
CA SER A 173 18.31 -24.90 -25.83
C SER A 173 18.85 -25.89 -26.87
N LYS A 174 18.16 -27.01 -27.11
CA LYS A 174 18.57 -28.02 -28.10
C LYS A 174 18.86 -27.39 -29.46
N THR A 175 19.86 -27.91 -30.19
CA THR A 175 20.27 -27.37 -31.51
C THR A 175 20.62 -25.88 -31.52
N SER A 176 21.05 -25.32 -30.38
CA SER A 176 21.32 -23.89 -30.20
C SER A 176 20.13 -22.97 -30.45
N GLY A 177 18.94 -23.39 -30.02
CA GLY A 177 17.76 -22.52 -29.99
C GLY A 177 18.03 -21.20 -29.23
N ILE A 178 17.54 -20.08 -29.77
CA ILE A 178 17.62 -18.79 -29.10
C ILE A 178 16.49 -18.72 -28.08
N ILE A 179 16.87 -18.63 -26.82
CA ILE A 179 15.98 -18.51 -25.67
C ILE A 179 15.82 -17.02 -25.37
N GLU A 180 14.60 -16.50 -25.48
CA GLU A 180 14.25 -15.16 -25.02
C GLU A 180 13.61 -15.23 -23.64
N MET A 181 14.10 -14.39 -22.72
CA MET A 181 13.73 -14.41 -21.31
C MET A 181 13.56 -13.00 -20.79
N ALA A 182 12.63 -12.83 -19.85
CA ALA A 182 12.36 -11.55 -19.22
C ALA A 182 12.01 -11.70 -17.74
N GLY A 183 12.45 -10.76 -16.91
CA GLY A 183 12.19 -10.77 -15.48
C GLY A 183 12.75 -9.55 -14.74
N PRO A 184 12.38 -9.36 -13.47
CA PRO A 184 12.88 -8.26 -12.65
C PRO A 184 14.35 -8.48 -12.26
N ILE A 185 15.03 -7.43 -11.82
CA ILE A 185 16.37 -7.54 -11.21
C ILE A 185 16.22 -7.71 -9.70
N PHE A 186 16.81 -8.78 -9.15
CA PHE A 186 16.72 -9.09 -7.72
C PHE A 186 17.81 -8.36 -6.91
N SER A 187 17.61 -7.06 -6.71
CA SER A 187 18.44 -6.22 -5.86
C SER A 187 17.56 -5.31 -5.00
N ASP A 188 18.01 -5.01 -3.77
CA ASP A 188 17.19 -4.33 -2.74
C ASP A 188 16.59 -3.01 -3.23
N VAL A 189 17.32 -2.28 -4.07
CA VAL A 189 16.88 -0.98 -4.61
C VAL A 189 15.79 -1.13 -5.67
N PHE A 190 15.74 -2.25 -6.38
CA PHE A 190 14.69 -2.58 -7.35
C PHE A 190 13.44 -3.15 -6.68
N MET A 191 13.42 -3.29 -5.34
CA MET A 191 12.26 -3.74 -4.58
C MET A 191 11.59 -2.58 -3.81
N THR A 192 12.03 -1.33 -4.01
CA THR A 192 11.40 -0.16 -3.40
C THR A 192 10.25 0.36 -4.26
N GLU A 193 9.12 0.66 -3.62
CA GLU A 193 7.95 1.25 -4.30
C GLU A 193 8.09 2.77 -4.49
N ARG A 194 9.13 3.39 -3.92
CA ARG A 194 9.39 4.83 -4.09
C ARG A 194 10.02 5.10 -5.45
N LEU A 195 9.45 6.06 -6.18
CA LEU A 195 10.04 6.54 -7.42
C LEU A 195 11.40 7.18 -7.15
N LEU A 196 12.40 6.77 -7.90
CA LEU A 196 13.70 7.41 -7.93
C LEU A 196 13.56 8.80 -8.55
N LEU A 197 14.09 9.81 -7.86
CA LEU A 197 14.05 11.22 -8.26
C LEU A 197 14.59 11.43 -9.69
N SER A 198 14.07 12.49 -10.33
CA SER A 198 14.59 12.99 -11.60
C SER A 198 16.08 13.33 -11.52
N TYR A 199 16.74 13.30 -12.67
CA TYR A 199 18.18 13.58 -12.82
C TYR A 199 19.14 12.68 -12.03
N VAL A 200 18.67 11.55 -11.48
CA VAL A 200 19.53 10.50 -10.91
C VAL A 200 19.87 9.47 -12.00
N ASP A 201 21.16 9.30 -12.27
CA ASP A 201 21.63 8.32 -13.24
C ASP A 201 21.55 6.92 -12.64
N LEU A 202 21.08 5.96 -13.41
CA LEU A 202 21.04 4.56 -13.03
C LEU A 202 22.05 3.80 -13.90
N LYS A 203 23.03 3.15 -13.25
CA LYS A 203 23.95 2.22 -13.91
C LYS A 203 23.79 0.84 -13.29
N VAL A 204 23.63 -0.17 -14.15
CA VAL A 204 23.50 -1.57 -13.75
C VAL A 204 24.59 -2.36 -14.44
N ILE A 205 25.38 -3.13 -13.69
CA ILE A 205 26.42 -4.01 -14.20
C ILE A 205 26.04 -5.45 -13.86
N LEU A 206 25.87 -6.29 -14.86
CA LEU A 206 25.61 -7.73 -14.71
C LEU A 206 26.90 -8.51 -14.92
N ASN A 207 27.41 -9.14 -13.88
CA ASN A 207 28.61 -9.96 -13.93
C ASN A 207 28.23 -11.43 -14.14
N ARG A 208 28.77 -12.05 -15.18
CA ARG A 208 28.38 -13.38 -15.64
C ARG A 208 28.85 -14.49 -14.70
N SER A 209 28.01 -15.51 -14.55
CA SER A 209 28.36 -16.81 -13.98
C SER A 209 29.23 -17.61 -14.95
N SER A 210 29.90 -18.64 -14.44
CA SER A 210 30.62 -19.62 -15.26
C SER A 210 29.65 -20.47 -16.09
N ASN A 211 30.09 -21.04 -17.21
CA ASN A 211 29.22 -21.87 -18.05
C ASN A 211 28.79 -23.15 -17.33
N GLU A 212 29.69 -23.70 -16.52
CA GLU A 212 29.54 -24.90 -15.69
C GLU A 212 28.51 -24.69 -14.56
N PHE A 213 28.30 -23.44 -14.13
CA PHE A 213 27.20 -23.10 -13.23
C PHE A 213 25.86 -22.99 -13.97
N CYS A 214 25.89 -22.50 -15.22
CA CYS A 214 24.69 -22.24 -16.01
C CYS A 214 24.13 -23.47 -16.74
N LEU A 215 24.93 -24.51 -16.95
CA LEU A 215 24.63 -25.62 -17.84
C LEU A 215 24.78 -26.96 -17.12
N MET A 216 23.93 -27.90 -17.49
CA MET A 216 24.04 -29.31 -17.11
C MET A 216 24.21 -30.16 -18.36
N ALA A 217 25.22 -31.03 -18.36
CA ALA A 217 25.50 -31.97 -19.44
C ALA A 217 25.92 -33.33 -18.90
N SER A 218 25.47 -34.41 -19.55
CA SER A 218 25.83 -35.77 -19.16
C SER A 218 27.16 -36.27 -19.72
N GLU A 219 27.62 -35.65 -20.81
CA GLU A 219 28.84 -36.01 -21.53
C GLU A 219 30.09 -35.60 -20.73
N ASP A 220 31.16 -36.38 -20.87
CA ASP A 220 32.47 -36.09 -20.29
C ASP A 220 33.28 -35.15 -21.21
N ASP A 221 34.22 -34.40 -20.63
CA ASP A 221 35.17 -33.53 -21.36
C ASP A 221 34.51 -32.51 -22.31
N VAL A 222 33.37 -31.95 -21.92
CA VAL A 222 32.63 -30.94 -22.70
C VAL A 222 33.00 -29.50 -22.34
N ASP A 223 33.01 -28.60 -23.34
CA ASP A 223 33.13 -27.14 -23.20
C ASP A 223 31.96 -26.46 -23.91
N PHE A 224 30.77 -26.61 -23.32
CA PHE A 224 29.58 -25.88 -23.77
C PHE A 224 29.56 -24.46 -23.19
N ARG A 225 29.08 -23.51 -23.99
CA ARG A 225 29.09 -22.09 -23.66
C ARG A 225 27.72 -21.46 -23.78
N VAL A 226 27.41 -20.56 -22.85
CA VAL A 226 26.26 -19.66 -22.97
C VAL A 226 26.70 -18.45 -23.81
N LYS A 227 26.04 -18.24 -24.95
CA LYS A 227 26.27 -17.09 -25.83
C LYS A 227 25.06 -16.16 -25.77
N LEU A 228 25.28 -14.93 -25.31
CA LEU A 228 24.28 -13.88 -25.35
C LEU A 228 24.20 -13.33 -26.78
N THR A 229 22.98 -13.21 -27.31
CA THR A 229 22.73 -12.64 -28.64
C THR A 229 22.17 -11.24 -28.57
N ASP A 230 21.38 -10.95 -27.53
CA ASP A 230 20.79 -9.63 -27.30
C ASP A 230 20.48 -9.48 -25.80
N ALA A 231 20.51 -8.27 -25.28
CA ALA A 231 20.04 -7.96 -23.93
C ALA A 231 19.70 -6.49 -23.83
N TYR A 232 18.59 -6.14 -23.18
CA TYR A 232 18.23 -4.75 -22.92
C TYR A 232 17.47 -4.63 -21.59
N LEU A 233 17.50 -3.43 -21.02
CA LEU A 233 16.82 -3.11 -19.76
C LEU A 233 15.62 -2.20 -20.03
N LYS A 234 14.40 -2.69 -19.83
CA LYS A 234 13.19 -1.86 -19.89
C LYS A 234 13.01 -1.12 -18.57
N ILE A 235 13.16 0.20 -18.60
CA ILE A 235 13.00 1.05 -17.42
C ILE A 235 11.71 1.85 -17.54
N ARG A 236 10.88 1.83 -16.49
CA ARG A 236 9.66 2.63 -16.43
C ARG A 236 9.98 4.05 -15.99
N LYS A 237 9.82 5.01 -16.90
CA LYS A 237 9.88 6.45 -16.64
C LYS A 237 8.49 6.98 -16.31
N VAL A 238 8.40 7.86 -15.31
CA VAL A 238 7.14 8.41 -14.80
C VAL A 238 7.22 9.92 -14.75
N LYS A 239 6.30 10.58 -15.44
CA LYS A 239 6.11 12.01 -15.36
C LYS A 239 5.24 12.32 -14.14
N VAL A 240 5.77 13.15 -13.25
CA VAL A 240 5.10 13.61 -12.03
C VAL A 240 4.57 15.03 -12.27
N SER A 241 3.45 15.38 -11.64
CA SER A 241 2.86 16.71 -11.79
C SER A 241 3.84 17.83 -11.42
N PRO A 242 3.76 19.01 -12.07
CA PRO A 242 4.65 20.13 -11.78
C PRO A 242 4.63 20.56 -10.32
N SER A 243 3.45 20.55 -9.68
CA SER A 243 3.29 20.93 -8.28
C SER A 243 4.08 20.04 -7.33
N ILE A 244 4.08 18.72 -7.56
CA ILE A 244 4.86 17.77 -6.76
C ILE A 244 6.35 17.88 -7.06
N SER A 245 6.72 18.09 -8.32
CA SER A 245 8.13 18.27 -8.72
C SER A 245 8.76 19.49 -8.03
N VAL A 246 8.06 20.64 -8.03
CA VAL A 246 8.49 21.86 -7.30
C VAL A 246 8.52 21.62 -5.79
N ALA A 247 7.53 20.93 -5.24
CA ALA A 247 7.49 20.61 -3.81
C ALA A 247 8.69 19.72 -3.39
N HIS A 248 9.06 18.73 -4.20
CA HIS A 248 10.24 17.91 -3.99
C HIS A 248 11.53 18.75 -4.06
N GLU A 249 11.68 19.65 -5.05
CA GLU A 249 12.85 20.53 -5.16
C GLU A 249 13.02 21.43 -3.91
N ILE A 250 11.93 22.05 -3.44
CA ILE A 250 11.94 22.86 -2.22
C ILE A 250 12.29 22.01 -0.99
N THR A 251 11.78 20.78 -0.92
CA THR A 251 12.04 19.87 0.21
C THR A 251 13.48 19.37 0.22
N LEU A 252 14.07 19.12 -0.96
CA LEU A 252 15.47 18.70 -1.09
C LEU A 252 16.45 19.76 -0.57
N LYS A 253 16.08 21.05 -0.60
CA LYS A 253 16.87 22.13 0.03
C LYS A 253 16.90 22.03 1.56
N LYS A 254 15.95 21.33 2.18
CA LYS A 254 15.82 21.16 3.64
C LYS A 254 16.43 19.85 4.14
N GLY A 255 16.55 18.84 3.28
CA GLY A 255 17.12 17.55 3.66
C GLY A 255 17.06 16.50 2.54
N PRO A 256 17.74 15.36 2.72
CA PRO A 256 17.82 14.32 1.69
C PRO A 256 16.50 13.57 1.53
N ALA A 257 16.23 13.09 0.32
CA ALA A 257 15.19 12.11 0.08
C ALA A 257 15.58 10.75 0.69
N ILE A 258 14.60 10.09 1.33
CA ILE A 258 14.80 8.82 2.04
C ILE A 258 14.15 7.71 1.21
N TYR A 259 14.88 6.62 0.98
CA TYR A 259 14.39 5.44 0.26
C TYR A 259 14.46 4.23 1.19
N PRO A 260 13.31 3.72 1.69
CA PRO A 260 13.29 2.51 2.47
C PRO A 260 13.59 1.32 1.55
N ILE A 261 14.55 0.50 1.96
CA ILE A 261 14.92 -0.73 1.28
C ILE A 261 14.90 -1.88 2.28
N ARG A 262 14.40 -3.04 1.83
CA ARG A 262 14.53 -4.29 2.59
C ARG A 262 15.82 -4.96 2.15
N ARG A 263 16.79 -5.04 3.07
CA ARG A 263 18.07 -5.72 2.81
C ARG A 263 17.87 -7.24 2.77
N VAL A 264 18.39 -7.87 1.72
CA VAL A 264 18.52 -9.33 1.63
C VAL A 264 20.00 -9.65 1.42
N GLU A 265 20.62 -10.24 2.43
CA GLU A 265 22.03 -10.65 2.38
C GLU A 265 22.13 -12.17 2.22
N CYS A 266 22.85 -12.62 1.20
CA CYS A 266 23.16 -14.05 0.99
C CYS A 266 24.64 -14.30 1.28
N LYS A 267 24.92 -15.18 2.25
CA LYS A 267 26.27 -15.57 2.67
C LYS A 267 26.45 -17.07 2.50
N SER A 268 27.61 -17.48 2.04
CA SER A 268 28.01 -18.88 1.91
C SER A 268 29.11 -19.22 2.90
N PHE A 269 29.05 -20.42 3.48
CA PHE A 269 30.08 -20.95 4.36
C PHE A 269 30.46 -22.36 3.90
N ILE A 270 31.75 -22.67 3.96
CA ILE A 270 32.26 -24.00 3.67
C ILE A 270 32.26 -24.82 4.96
N VAL A 271 31.71 -26.03 4.89
CA VAL A 271 31.83 -27.05 5.92
C VAL A 271 32.80 -28.11 5.42
N SER A 272 34.00 -28.14 5.99
CA SER A 272 35.05 -29.09 5.56
C SER A 272 34.67 -30.52 5.95
N ALA A 273 35.01 -31.47 5.06
CA ALA A 273 34.86 -32.90 5.34
C ALA A 273 35.57 -33.27 6.66
N GLY A 274 34.94 -34.12 7.47
CA GLY A 274 35.46 -34.53 8.77
C GLY A 274 35.13 -33.58 9.93
N ASN A 275 34.58 -32.38 9.68
CA ASN A 275 34.05 -31.52 10.74
C ASN A 275 32.52 -31.66 10.84
N PRO A 276 31.98 -32.26 11.91
CA PRO A 276 30.55 -32.52 12.04
C PRO A 276 29.73 -31.29 12.44
N SER A 277 30.35 -30.13 12.71
CA SER A 277 29.65 -28.95 13.23
C SER A 277 30.14 -27.64 12.60
N LEU A 278 29.20 -26.73 12.36
CA LEU A 278 29.47 -25.34 11.98
C LEU A 278 28.73 -24.43 12.95
N ARG A 279 29.48 -23.58 13.67
CA ARG A 279 28.93 -22.48 14.47
C ARG A 279 29.44 -21.16 13.91
N LYS A 280 28.54 -20.22 13.65
CA LYS A 280 28.86 -18.88 13.16
C LYS A 280 28.15 -17.84 14.01
N ASP A 281 28.94 -17.10 14.79
CA ASP A 281 28.45 -16.00 15.60
C ASP A 281 28.49 -14.70 14.79
N ASN A 282 27.61 -13.75 15.12
CA ASN A 282 27.53 -12.41 14.53
C ASN A 282 27.47 -12.38 12.98
N MET A 283 26.70 -13.29 12.37
CA MET A 283 26.62 -13.41 10.90
C MET A 283 26.17 -12.14 10.18
N PHE A 284 25.51 -11.19 10.85
CA PHE A 284 24.94 -9.99 10.25
C PHE A 284 25.34 -8.70 11.00
N ASN A 285 26.52 -8.68 11.63
CA ASN A 285 27.09 -7.47 12.27
C ASN A 285 26.12 -6.79 13.26
N GLY A 286 25.46 -7.57 14.11
CA GLY A 286 24.51 -7.08 15.13
C GLY A 286 23.09 -6.82 14.64
N LEU A 287 22.81 -6.90 13.33
CA LEU A 287 21.45 -6.85 12.81
C LEU A 287 20.79 -8.23 12.93
N VAL A 288 19.57 -8.29 13.47
CA VAL A 288 18.77 -9.52 13.49
C VAL A 288 17.87 -9.51 12.25
N PRO A 289 18.05 -10.43 11.29
CA PRO A 289 17.18 -10.49 10.12
C PRO A 289 15.78 -10.95 10.54
N LYS A 290 14.74 -10.41 9.90
CA LYS A 290 13.35 -10.84 10.16
C LYS A 290 13.08 -12.29 9.73
N MET A 291 13.82 -12.74 8.72
CA MET A 291 13.66 -14.03 8.07
C MET A 291 15.05 -14.54 7.69
N PHE A 292 15.33 -15.79 8.04
CA PHE A 292 16.61 -16.44 7.82
C PHE A 292 16.38 -17.74 7.04
N VAL A 293 16.86 -17.79 5.79
CA VAL A 293 16.84 -18.99 4.96
C VAL A 293 18.22 -19.63 5.01
N PHE A 294 18.27 -20.95 5.16
CA PHE A 294 19.52 -21.68 4.93
C PHE A 294 19.28 -22.93 4.08
N GLY A 295 20.31 -23.30 3.34
CA GLY A 295 20.38 -24.49 2.52
C GLY A 295 21.80 -25.01 2.47
N LEU A 296 21.97 -26.29 2.19
CA LEU A 296 23.26 -26.93 2.01
C LEU A 296 23.34 -27.48 0.60
N VAL A 297 24.47 -27.27 -0.06
CA VAL A 297 24.73 -27.73 -1.42
C VAL A 297 26.17 -28.24 -1.50
N GLU A 298 26.45 -29.18 -2.40
CA GLU A 298 27.81 -29.65 -2.63
C GLU A 298 28.70 -28.50 -3.12
N SER A 299 29.94 -28.41 -2.65
CA SER A 299 30.86 -27.34 -3.03
C SER A 299 31.15 -27.33 -4.53
N GLU A 300 31.21 -28.50 -5.16
CA GLU A 300 31.36 -28.64 -6.61
C GLU A 300 30.16 -28.01 -7.35
N ALA A 301 28.93 -28.31 -6.92
CA ALA A 301 27.72 -27.72 -7.49
C ALA A 301 27.65 -26.20 -7.29
N PHE A 302 28.06 -25.68 -6.11
CA PHE A 302 28.09 -24.24 -5.83
C PHE A 302 29.06 -23.48 -6.73
N ASN A 303 30.23 -24.06 -7.04
CA ASN A 303 31.23 -23.46 -7.91
C ASN A 303 30.93 -23.66 -9.40
N GLY A 304 30.01 -24.56 -9.74
CA GLY A 304 29.61 -24.93 -11.09
C GLY A 304 30.33 -26.20 -11.57
N ALA A 305 29.55 -27.16 -12.03
CA ALA A 305 30.02 -28.38 -12.67
C ALA A 305 28.92 -28.96 -13.56
N PHE A 306 29.23 -29.36 -14.79
CA PHE A 306 28.24 -29.82 -15.77
C PHE A 306 27.37 -31.00 -15.30
N LYS A 307 27.89 -31.85 -14.41
CA LYS A 307 27.14 -33.01 -13.89
C LYS A 307 26.36 -32.73 -12.61
N LYS A 308 26.37 -31.49 -12.11
CA LYS A 308 25.78 -31.12 -10.83
C LYS A 308 24.81 -29.96 -10.99
N ASN A 309 23.71 -30.00 -10.24
CA ASN A 309 22.76 -28.91 -10.22
C ASN A 309 23.09 -27.95 -9.06
N PRO A 310 23.39 -26.66 -9.32
CA PRO A 310 23.73 -25.69 -8.26
C PRO A 310 22.60 -25.45 -7.26
N TYR A 311 21.38 -25.86 -7.59
CA TYR A 311 20.18 -25.72 -6.77
C TYR A 311 19.71 -27.03 -6.13
N ASN A 312 20.50 -28.09 -6.22
CA ASN A 312 20.22 -29.36 -5.53
C ASN A 312 20.59 -29.28 -4.05
N PHE A 313 19.70 -28.72 -3.24
CA PHE A 313 19.89 -28.57 -1.81
C PHE A 313 19.69 -29.91 -1.08
N GLN A 314 20.73 -30.41 -0.42
CA GLN A 314 20.72 -31.72 0.25
C GLN A 314 20.79 -31.58 1.78
N HIS A 315 20.25 -32.57 2.50
CA HIS A 315 20.23 -32.54 3.96
C HIS A 315 21.56 -32.95 4.60
N PHE A 316 22.45 -33.64 3.86
CA PHE A 316 23.75 -34.16 4.32
C PHE A 316 23.71 -34.84 5.70
N ASN A 317 22.59 -35.49 6.01
CA ASN A 317 22.32 -36.12 7.31
C ASN A 317 22.54 -35.20 8.53
N VAL A 318 22.29 -33.89 8.40
CA VAL A 318 22.31 -32.95 9.52
C VAL A 318 21.40 -33.45 10.64
N SER A 319 21.94 -33.59 11.85
CA SER A 319 21.24 -34.13 13.01
C SER A 319 20.62 -33.07 13.91
N SER A 320 21.10 -31.83 13.84
CA SER A 320 20.61 -30.72 14.65
C SER A 320 20.85 -29.37 13.98
N ILE A 321 19.92 -28.44 14.16
CA ILE A 321 20.14 -27.03 13.85
C ILE A 321 19.43 -26.12 14.86
N GLY A 322 20.11 -25.08 15.30
CA GLY A 322 19.53 -24.01 16.11
C GLY A 322 20.05 -22.65 15.72
N ILE A 323 19.27 -21.61 16.04
CA ILE A 323 19.67 -20.21 15.95
C ILE A 323 19.55 -19.62 17.35
N THR A 324 20.53 -18.81 17.72
CA THR A 324 20.48 -18.04 18.97
C THR A 324 20.56 -16.55 18.65
N VAL A 325 19.74 -15.76 19.32
CA VAL A 325 19.73 -14.29 19.26
C VAL A 325 19.95 -13.80 20.69
N ASN A 326 21.02 -13.02 20.92
CA ASN A 326 21.38 -12.52 22.26
C ASN A 326 21.49 -13.61 23.36
N GLY A 327 21.87 -14.83 22.97
CA GLY A 327 21.99 -15.97 23.90
C GLY A 327 20.71 -16.78 24.08
N GLU A 328 19.58 -16.34 23.53
CA GLU A 328 18.30 -17.06 23.58
C GLU A 328 18.04 -17.83 22.29
N GLU A 329 17.47 -19.03 22.40
CA GLU A 329 17.08 -19.86 21.25
C GLU A 329 15.85 -19.26 20.56
N MET A 330 15.94 -18.97 19.26
CA MET A 330 14.89 -18.27 18.49
C MET A 330 14.72 -18.89 17.10
N PRO A 331 13.49 -19.06 16.57
CA PRO A 331 12.19 -18.94 17.27
C PRO A 331 11.82 -20.20 18.07
N PHE A 332 12.59 -21.30 17.93
CA PHE A 332 12.36 -22.57 18.62
C PHE A 332 13.68 -23.11 19.17
N LYS A 333 13.58 -24.11 20.07
CA LYS A 333 14.73 -24.92 20.47
C LYS A 333 15.39 -25.57 19.24
N PRO A 334 16.70 -25.89 19.30
CA PRO A 334 17.40 -26.58 18.22
C PRO A 334 16.62 -27.80 17.73
N LEU A 335 16.25 -27.77 16.46
CA LEU A 335 15.50 -28.82 15.81
C LEU A 335 16.37 -30.07 15.73
N LYS A 336 15.90 -31.17 16.32
CA LYS A 336 16.53 -32.48 16.19
C LYS A 336 16.01 -33.17 14.94
N LEU A 337 16.93 -33.60 14.08
CA LEU A 337 16.63 -34.09 12.74
C LEU A 337 17.15 -35.51 12.54
N SER A 338 16.39 -36.29 11.76
CA SER A 338 16.76 -37.64 11.32
C SER A 338 16.21 -37.88 9.92
N PHE A 339 17.02 -38.49 9.05
CA PHE A 339 16.65 -38.83 7.66
C PHE A 339 16.76 -40.34 7.37
N GLY A 340 16.98 -41.16 8.41
CA GLY A 340 17.05 -42.62 8.30
C GLY A 340 15.67 -43.29 8.29
N ALA A 341 15.61 -44.56 8.70
CA ALA A 341 14.39 -45.38 8.68
C ALA A 341 13.21 -44.77 9.46
N ASN A 342 13.49 -44.03 10.54
CA ASN A 342 12.52 -43.26 11.31
C ASN A 342 12.83 -41.77 11.16
N PRO A 343 12.33 -41.10 10.10
CA PRO A 343 12.75 -39.76 9.77
C PRO A 343 12.01 -38.73 10.64
N ARG A 344 12.76 -37.77 11.19
CA ARG A 344 12.26 -36.65 11.99
C ARG A 344 12.63 -35.35 11.29
N TYR A 345 11.68 -34.77 10.57
CA TYR A 345 11.91 -33.54 9.80
C TYR A 345 10.69 -32.63 9.67
N ILE A 346 9.53 -33.02 10.23
CA ILE A 346 8.24 -32.33 10.01
C ILE A 346 8.21 -30.94 10.63
N GLU A 347 8.75 -30.77 11.85
CA GLU A 347 8.92 -29.45 12.47
C GLU A 347 9.73 -28.51 11.58
N ALA A 348 10.68 -29.07 10.83
CA ALA A 348 11.53 -28.32 9.94
C ALA A 348 10.83 -28.02 8.60
N PHE A 349 9.95 -28.90 8.14
CA PHE A 349 9.09 -28.71 6.96
C PHE A 349 8.04 -27.63 7.19
N SER A 350 7.39 -27.64 8.36
CA SER A 350 6.36 -26.64 8.69
C SER A 350 6.93 -25.22 8.70
N THR A 351 8.21 -25.04 9.02
CA THR A 351 8.87 -23.73 8.97
C THR A 351 8.85 -23.06 7.58
N LEU A 352 8.70 -23.84 6.49
CA LEU A 352 8.59 -23.28 5.13
C LEU A 352 7.28 -22.52 4.87
N PHE A 353 6.24 -22.73 5.69
CA PHE A 353 4.88 -22.26 5.43
C PHE A 353 4.32 -21.33 6.50
N SER A 354 5.06 -21.06 7.58
CA SER A 354 4.59 -20.40 8.79
C SER A 354 4.13 -18.93 8.63
N VAL A 355 4.09 -18.39 7.41
CA VAL A 355 3.59 -17.03 7.08
C VAL A 355 2.43 -17.03 6.10
N TYR A 356 2.03 -18.17 5.52
CA TYR A 356 1.01 -18.23 4.47
C TYR A 356 0.01 -19.37 4.70
N TYR A 357 -1.02 -19.12 5.52
CA TYR A 357 -2.06 -20.13 5.80
C TYR A 357 -2.94 -20.49 4.59
N ASN A 358 -2.99 -19.63 3.55
CA ASN A 358 -3.87 -19.81 2.39
C ASN A 358 -3.13 -19.96 1.05
N THR A 359 -1.79 -20.01 1.03
CA THR A 359 -1.02 -20.18 -0.22
C THR A 359 0.18 -21.10 0.01
N GLY A 360 0.25 -22.22 -0.71
CA GLY A 360 1.41 -23.11 -0.69
C GLY A 360 2.55 -22.59 -1.59
N ASN A 361 3.78 -23.00 -1.30
CA ASN A 361 4.97 -22.70 -2.09
C ASN A 361 5.34 -23.81 -3.08
N ASP A 362 4.43 -24.77 -3.37
CA ASP A 362 4.70 -25.89 -4.28
C ASP A 362 5.98 -26.68 -3.89
N ILE A 363 6.12 -27.00 -2.61
CA ILE A 363 7.09 -27.96 -2.09
C ILE A 363 6.31 -29.00 -1.27
N SER A 364 6.30 -30.25 -1.72
CA SER A 364 5.61 -31.32 -0.98
C SER A 364 6.47 -31.85 0.18
N ARG A 365 5.82 -32.55 1.12
CA ARG A 365 6.50 -33.25 2.23
C ARG A 365 7.53 -34.25 1.72
N GLU A 366 7.19 -34.97 0.66
CA GLU A 366 8.01 -36.01 0.04
C GLU A 366 9.21 -35.40 -0.67
N GLU A 367 9.01 -34.31 -1.40
CA GLU A 367 10.08 -33.57 -2.08
C GLU A 367 11.11 -33.02 -1.09
N PHE A 368 10.62 -32.49 0.03
CA PHE A 368 11.45 -31.97 1.10
C PHE A 368 12.35 -33.04 1.72
N LEU A 369 11.84 -34.26 1.92
CA LEU A 369 12.63 -35.40 2.38
C LEU A 369 13.63 -35.87 1.31
N LYS A 370 13.22 -35.94 0.04
CA LYS A 370 14.00 -36.48 -1.09
C LYS A 370 15.04 -35.51 -1.66
N LYS A 371 15.68 -34.68 -0.83
CA LYS A 371 16.76 -33.72 -1.18
C LYS A 371 16.31 -32.40 -1.81
N ARG A 372 15.38 -31.70 -1.13
CA ARG A 372 15.22 -30.24 -1.22
C ARG A 372 15.33 -29.63 0.16
N TYR A 373 16.52 -29.75 0.75
CA TYR A 373 16.77 -29.31 2.11
C TYR A 373 17.01 -27.79 2.14
N LEU A 374 15.90 -27.06 2.08
CA LEU A 374 15.84 -25.66 2.43
C LEU A 374 15.05 -25.52 3.72
N ARG A 375 15.38 -24.49 4.48
CA ARG A 375 14.74 -24.19 5.76
C ARG A 375 14.60 -22.69 5.89
N LEU A 376 13.55 -22.30 6.59
CA LEU A 376 13.13 -20.91 6.72
C LEU A 376 12.84 -20.65 8.19
N PHE A 377 13.70 -19.92 8.88
CA PHE A 377 13.42 -19.44 10.23
C PHE A 377 12.86 -18.03 10.16
N TRP A 378 11.70 -17.81 10.77
CA TRP A 378 11.18 -16.47 11.00
C TRP A 378 11.63 -16.04 12.39
N LEU A 379 12.30 -14.89 12.48
CA LEU A 379 12.90 -14.38 13.72
C LEU A 379 12.20 -13.11 14.23
N ASP A 380 11.15 -12.66 13.52
CA ASP A 380 10.28 -11.56 13.92
C ASP A 380 8.91 -12.13 14.29
N GLU A 381 8.57 -12.12 15.58
CA GLU A 381 7.26 -12.54 16.12
C GLU A 381 6.14 -11.55 15.77
N HIS A 382 6.46 -10.43 15.11
CA HIS A 382 5.48 -9.46 14.67
C HIS A 382 5.12 -9.71 13.19
N PHE A 383 4.20 -10.65 12.90
CA PHE A 383 3.08 -10.49 11.95
C PHE A 383 2.38 -11.83 11.62
N SER A 384 1.33 -12.14 12.38
CA SER A 384 0.00 -12.50 11.85
C SER A 384 -1.00 -12.46 13.02
N ASN A 385 -1.84 -11.42 13.06
CA ASN A 385 -2.73 -11.05 14.18
C ASN A 385 -3.88 -12.05 14.50
N ASN A 386 -3.80 -13.31 14.05
CA ASN A 386 -4.77 -14.33 14.44
C ASN A 386 -4.25 -15.24 15.58
N ALA A 387 -2.95 -15.23 15.84
CA ALA A 387 -2.31 -16.19 16.74
C ALA A 387 -2.35 -15.81 18.23
N TRP A 388 -2.62 -14.55 18.59
CA TRP A 388 -2.44 -14.10 19.98
C TRP A 388 -3.48 -14.69 20.92
N LEU A 389 -4.75 -14.77 20.52
CA LEU A 389 -5.81 -15.33 21.37
C LEU A 389 -5.76 -16.86 21.46
N GLU A 390 -5.23 -17.52 20.42
CA GLU A 390 -5.04 -18.97 20.37
C GLU A 390 -3.80 -19.45 21.14
N GLN A 391 -2.79 -18.58 21.30
CA GLN A 391 -1.53 -18.91 21.97
C GLN A 391 -1.41 -18.32 23.38
N ASP A 392 -2.25 -17.34 23.75
CA ASP A 392 -2.26 -16.78 25.09
C ASP A 392 -2.73 -17.83 26.12
N PRO A 393 -1.98 -18.05 27.22
CA PRO A 393 -2.29 -19.08 28.21
C PRO A 393 -3.67 -18.95 28.88
N VAL A 394 -4.25 -17.75 28.87
CA VAL A 394 -5.54 -17.42 29.50
C VAL A 394 -6.68 -17.55 28.50
N THR A 395 -6.52 -17.06 27.27
CA THR A 395 -7.59 -17.05 26.26
C THR A 395 -7.62 -18.31 25.40
N SER A 396 -6.49 -18.99 25.17
CA SER A 396 -6.41 -20.20 24.32
C SER A 396 -7.37 -21.31 24.73
N LYS A 397 -7.61 -21.47 26.03
CA LYS A 397 -8.54 -22.47 26.59
C LYS A 397 -10.02 -22.13 26.38
N LYS A 398 -10.32 -20.88 26.03
CA LYS A 398 -11.68 -20.34 25.89
C LYS A 398 -11.99 -19.90 24.46
N PHE A 399 -10.96 -19.60 23.66
CA PHE A 399 -11.10 -19.01 22.34
C PHE A 399 -11.60 -20.02 21.31
N CYS A 400 -12.76 -19.75 20.73
CA CYS A 400 -13.52 -20.62 19.83
C CYS A 400 -13.36 -20.26 18.35
N GLY A 401 -12.77 -19.11 18.02
CA GLY A 401 -12.43 -18.73 16.65
C GLY A 401 -12.82 -17.30 16.30
N VAL A 402 -12.74 -17.03 15.01
CA VAL A 402 -13.15 -15.77 14.38
C VAL A 402 -14.14 -16.07 13.28
N PHE A 403 -15.31 -15.43 13.30
CA PHE A 403 -16.41 -15.74 12.41
C PHE A 403 -16.96 -14.47 11.75
N PRO A 404 -17.36 -14.50 10.47
CA PRO A 404 -18.27 -13.51 9.92
C PRO A 404 -19.71 -13.76 10.39
N SER A 405 -20.60 -12.77 10.26
CA SER A 405 -21.97 -12.84 10.82
C SER A 405 -22.81 -13.99 10.25
N ASP A 406 -22.59 -14.37 8.99
CA ASP A 406 -23.26 -15.47 8.30
C ASP A 406 -22.68 -16.87 8.61
N LYS A 407 -21.55 -16.96 9.32
CA LYS A 407 -20.88 -18.23 9.67
C LYS A 407 -20.63 -18.37 11.16
N LEU A 408 -21.46 -17.74 11.97
CA LEU A 408 -21.45 -17.95 13.41
C LEU A 408 -21.73 -19.43 13.75
N PRO A 409 -21.15 -19.94 14.86
CA PRO A 409 -21.40 -21.32 15.29
C PRO A 409 -22.89 -21.53 15.54
N GLN A 410 -23.48 -22.59 14.96
CA GLN A 410 -24.91 -22.86 15.11
C GLN A 410 -25.30 -23.25 16.55
N THR A 411 -24.35 -23.84 17.29
CA THR A 411 -24.45 -24.21 18.71
C THR A 411 -23.16 -23.87 19.45
N ILE A 412 -23.27 -23.55 20.74
CA ILE A 412 -22.12 -23.36 21.64
C ILE A 412 -22.03 -24.60 22.53
N ASP A 413 -21.19 -25.55 22.14
CA ASP A 413 -21.13 -26.88 22.78
C ASP A 413 -20.09 -26.96 23.91
N ARG A 414 -19.40 -25.86 24.22
CA ARG A 414 -18.39 -25.78 25.29
C ARG A 414 -18.43 -24.44 26.00
N TYR A 415 -18.20 -24.44 27.31
CA TYR A 415 -18.08 -23.22 28.12
C TYR A 415 -16.85 -23.29 29.03
N PRO A 416 -16.15 -22.17 29.27
CA PRO A 416 -16.38 -20.85 28.68
C PRO A 416 -15.95 -20.79 27.19
N CYS A 417 -16.69 -20.06 26.36
CA CYS A 417 -16.39 -19.89 24.95
C CYS A 417 -16.32 -18.40 24.59
N GLY A 418 -15.21 -17.96 24.03
CA GLY A 418 -15.08 -16.60 23.50
C GLY A 418 -14.73 -16.63 22.03
N PHE A 419 -15.35 -15.79 21.22
CA PHE A 419 -14.99 -15.64 19.81
C PHE A 419 -15.14 -14.20 19.36
N VAL A 420 -14.50 -13.87 18.24
CA VAL A 420 -14.65 -12.57 17.61
C VAL A 420 -15.53 -12.73 16.39
N ALA A 421 -16.57 -11.91 16.27
CA ALA A 421 -17.44 -11.89 15.12
C ALA A 421 -17.27 -10.61 14.30
N ASN A 422 -17.33 -10.73 12.99
CA ASN A 422 -17.58 -9.58 12.11
C ASN A 422 -19.07 -9.31 12.02
N THR A 423 -19.47 -8.04 12.03
CA THR A 423 -20.85 -7.59 11.77
C THR A 423 -21.31 -7.89 10.35
N ASP A 424 -20.39 -7.96 9.40
CA ASP A 424 -20.69 -8.29 8.01
C ASP A 424 -20.56 -9.78 7.69
N PRO A 425 -21.28 -10.26 6.66
CA PRO A 425 -21.18 -11.63 6.18
C PRO A 425 -19.84 -11.90 5.48
N SER A 426 -19.54 -13.18 5.26
CA SER A 426 -18.28 -13.68 4.72
C SER A 426 -17.97 -13.24 3.28
N SER A 427 -18.97 -12.73 2.57
CA SER A 427 -18.84 -12.15 1.23
C SER A 427 -18.37 -10.70 1.22
N GLU A 428 -18.38 -10.02 2.38
CA GLU A 428 -18.07 -8.61 2.49
C GLU A 428 -16.68 -8.36 3.14
N PRO A 429 -16.08 -7.17 2.96
CA PRO A 429 -14.73 -6.86 3.44
C PRO A 429 -14.57 -6.86 4.97
N GLY A 430 -15.68 -6.83 5.71
CA GLY A 430 -15.73 -6.87 7.16
C GLY A 430 -15.49 -5.50 7.82
N THR A 431 -16.57 -4.76 8.08
CA THR A 431 -16.55 -3.35 8.51
C THR A 431 -16.36 -3.15 10.02
N HIS A 432 -16.87 -4.05 10.85
CA HIS A 432 -16.75 -3.92 12.31
C HIS A 432 -16.64 -5.27 13.01
N TRP A 433 -15.82 -5.33 14.06
CA TRP A 433 -15.49 -6.54 14.80
C TRP A 433 -15.88 -6.42 16.27
N ILE A 434 -16.52 -7.47 16.77
CA ILE A 434 -17.11 -7.54 18.10
C ILE A 434 -16.64 -8.81 18.77
N ALA A 435 -16.39 -8.76 20.09
CA ALA A 435 -16.05 -9.94 20.85
C ALA A 435 -17.26 -10.43 21.67
N PHE A 436 -17.52 -11.72 21.54
CA PHE A 436 -18.49 -12.45 22.34
C PHE A 436 -17.75 -13.30 23.36
N TYR A 437 -18.22 -13.32 24.61
CA TYR A 437 -17.73 -14.21 25.63
C TYR A 437 -18.90 -14.84 26.41
N PHE A 438 -18.97 -16.16 26.35
CA PHE A 438 -19.97 -16.98 27.02
C PHE A 438 -19.32 -17.69 28.20
N PRO A 439 -19.41 -17.15 29.43
CA PRO A 439 -18.90 -17.82 30.62
C PRO A 439 -19.65 -19.13 30.95
N SER A 440 -20.95 -19.20 30.65
CA SER A 440 -21.83 -20.35 30.88
C SER A 440 -23.01 -20.32 29.91
N GLU A 441 -23.81 -21.39 29.90
CA GLU A 441 -25.08 -21.42 29.16
C GLU A 441 -25.95 -20.20 29.51
N GLN A 442 -26.57 -19.58 28.50
CA GLN A 442 -27.51 -18.45 28.63
C GLN A 442 -26.96 -17.15 29.22
N LYS A 443 -25.64 -17.01 29.43
CA LYS A 443 -25.01 -15.77 29.90
C LYS A 443 -23.96 -15.30 28.89
N GLU A 444 -24.09 -14.06 28.44
CA GLU A 444 -23.19 -13.44 27.47
C GLU A 444 -22.56 -12.16 28.01
N GLU A 445 -21.26 -12.01 27.78
CA GLU A 445 -20.52 -10.76 27.87
C GLU A 445 -20.13 -10.31 26.46
N PHE A 446 -20.59 -9.12 26.09
CA PHE A 446 -20.44 -8.55 24.76
C PHE A 446 -19.50 -7.34 24.80
N PHE A 447 -18.52 -7.31 23.89
CA PHE A 447 -17.57 -6.21 23.81
C PHE A 447 -17.54 -5.58 22.42
N ASP A 448 -17.79 -4.27 22.41
CA ASP A 448 -17.72 -3.41 21.24
C ASP A 448 -16.86 -2.18 21.55
N SER A 449 -15.85 -1.89 20.73
CA SER A 449 -14.99 -0.72 20.90
C SER A 449 -15.73 0.61 20.82
N TYR A 450 -16.90 0.67 20.15
CA TYR A 450 -17.78 1.85 20.13
C TYR A 450 -18.74 1.93 21.33
N GLY A 451 -18.76 0.91 22.18
CA GLY A 451 -19.61 0.80 23.36
C GLY A 451 -21.11 0.66 23.06
N GLN A 452 -21.46 0.13 21.88
CA GLN A 452 -22.86 -0.13 21.52
C GLN A 452 -23.37 -1.41 22.19
N ALA A 453 -24.66 -1.45 22.47
CA ALA A 453 -25.35 -2.63 22.97
C ALA A 453 -25.50 -3.69 21.87
N PRO A 454 -25.62 -4.99 22.21
CA PRO A 454 -25.88 -6.06 21.24
C PRO A 454 -27.08 -5.78 20.32
N ASP A 455 -28.14 -5.16 20.85
CA ASP A 455 -29.35 -4.79 20.10
C ASP A 455 -29.08 -3.84 18.91
N TYR A 456 -27.98 -3.11 18.92
CA TYR A 456 -27.60 -2.26 17.78
C TYR A 456 -27.27 -3.10 16.53
N TYR A 457 -26.86 -4.35 16.71
CA TYR A 457 -26.38 -5.24 15.65
C TYR A 457 -27.38 -6.37 15.32
N ARG A 458 -28.68 -6.17 15.57
CA ARG A 458 -29.69 -7.21 15.31
C ARG A 458 -29.76 -7.65 13.85
N ASP A 459 -29.49 -6.75 12.91
CA ASP A 459 -29.46 -7.11 11.48
C ASP A 459 -28.35 -8.14 11.17
N SER A 460 -27.25 -8.10 11.93
CA SER A 460 -26.10 -8.99 11.77
C SER A 460 -26.18 -10.24 12.64
N PHE A 461 -26.69 -10.11 13.86
CA PHE A 461 -26.57 -11.16 14.90
C PHE A 461 -27.91 -11.54 15.54
N GLY A 462 -29.03 -11.00 15.11
CA GLY A 462 -30.34 -11.17 15.76
C GLY A 462 -30.72 -12.63 15.99
N ASP A 463 -30.70 -13.44 14.93
CA ASP A 463 -31.03 -14.88 15.00
C ASP A 463 -30.09 -15.65 15.95
N PHE A 464 -28.83 -15.23 16.04
CA PHE A 464 -27.85 -15.85 16.91
C PHE A 464 -28.05 -15.43 18.38
N LEU A 465 -28.27 -14.14 18.63
CA LEU A 465 -28.52 -13.57 19.96
C LEU A 465 -29.80 -14.17 20.56
N ASP A 466 -30.90 -14.21 19.79
CA ASP A 466 -32.19 -14.74 20.24
C ASP A 466 -32.11 -16.23 20.62
N LYS A 467 -31.18 -16.97 20.00
CA LYS A 467 -31.00 -18.40 20.23
C LYS A 467 -30.12 -18.71 21.44
N HIS A 468 -29.13 -17.88 21.75
CA HIS A 468 -28.06 -18.21 22.71
C HIS A 468 -28.00 -17.31 23.95
N SER A 469 -28.74 -16.20 23.97
CA SER A 469 -28.60 -15.17 25.02
C SER A 469 -29.94 -14.64 25.53
N TYR A 470 -30.19 -14.84 26.82
CA TYR A 470 -31.37 -14.29 27.53
C TYR A 470 -31.04 -13.08 28.42
N ALA A 471 -29.75 -12.86 28.72
CA ALA A 471 -29.23 -11.71 29.46
C ALA A 471 -27.80 -11.39 29.02
N TRP A 472 -27.52 -10.12 28.73
CA TRP A 472 -26.21 -9.64 28.27
C TRP A 472 -25.63 -8.55 29.18
N ASP A 473 -24.32 -8.66 29.44
CA ASP A 473 -23.49 -7.59 29.99
C ASP A 473 -22.61 -7.03 28.86
N PHE A 474 -22.42 -5.71 28.79
CA PHE A 474 -21.63 -5.10 27.72
C PHE A 474 -20.88 -3.85 28.15
N ASN A 475 -19.76 -3.56 27.48
CA ASN A 475 -19.01 -2.35 27.78
C ASN A 475 -19.74 -1.11 27.25
N ARG A 476 -20.10 -0.19 28.16
CA ARG A 476 -20.65 1.13 27.80
C ARG A 476 -19.57 2.17 27.52
N ARG A 477 -18.32 1.87 27.91
CA ARG A 477 -17.18 2.76 27.73
C ARG A 477 -16.73 2.68 26.26
N LYS A 478 -16.83 3.81 25.54
CA LYS A 478 -16.32 3.95 24.18
C LYS A 478 -14.80 4.04 24.20
N LEU A 479 -14.14 3.14 23.50
CA LEU A 479 -12.69 3.06 23.38
C LEU A 479 -12.20 3.51 21.99
N GLN A 480 -13.10 3.53 21.01
CA GLN A 480 -12.87 4.02 19.65
C GLN A 480 -13.87 5.14 19.32
N SER A 481 -13.40 6.18 18.62
CA SER A 481 -14.25 7.26 18.11
C SER A 481 -13.85 7.60 16.66
N ALA A 482 -14.76 8.25 15.92
CA ALA A 482 -14.57 8.64 14.52
C ALA A 482 -13.44 9.67 14.27
N TRP A 483 -12.70 10.09 15.30
CA TRP A 483 -11.81 11.26 15.26
C TRP A 483 -10.31 10.96 15.49
N SER A 484 -9.91 9.68 15.48
CA SER A 484 -8.55 9.25 15.82
C SER A 484 -7.44 9.74 14.88
N ALA A 485 -7.77 10.37 13.74
CA ALA A 485 -6.81 10.97 12.80
C ALA A 485 -6.31 12.38 13.20
N LEU A 486 -6.88 13.04 14.21
CA LEU A 486 -6.53 14.41 14.61
C LEU A 486 -5.24 14.54 15.42
N THR A 487 -4.64 13.44 15.89
CA THR A 487 -3.50 13.45 16.82
C THR A 487 -2.18 13.97 16.22
N THR A 488 -2.07 14.07 14.89
CA THR A 488 -0.89 14.57 14.18
C THR A 488 -0.93 16.07 13.84
N LEU A 489 -2.06 16.73 14.12
CA LEU A 489 -2.24 18.16 13.86
C LEU A 489 -1.86 19.01 15.08
N THR A 490 -1.33 20.22 14.83
CA THR A 490 -1.20 21.23 15.88
C THR A 490 -2.58 21.64 16.39
N ASP A 491 -2.69 22.07 17.65
CA ASP A 491 -3.99 22.42 18.24
C ASP A 491 -4.70 23.55 17.47
N ASP A 492 -3.96 24.50 16.91
CA ASP A 492 -4.52 25.55 16.06
C ASP A 492 -5.13 24.98 14.77
N LYS A 493 -4.54 23.93 14.19
CA LYS A 493 -5.10 23.24 13.02
C LYS A 493 -6.34 22.43 13.38
N LYS A 494 -6.38 21.81 14.56
CA LYS A 494 -7.58 21.11 15.05
C LYS A 494 -8.73 22.10 15.21
N ARG A 495 -8.49 23.23 15.90
CA ARG A 495 -9.46 24.33 16.07
C ARG A 495 -9.95 24.89 14.74
N TRP A 496 -9.05 25.11 13.78
CA TRP A 496 -9.40 25.54 12.42
C TRP A 496 -10.34 24.54 11.71
N ILE A 497 -10.09 23.23 11.84
CA ILE A 497 -10.97 22.19 11.28
C ILE A 497 -12.34 22.22 11.95
N VAL A 498 -12.36 22.16 13.28
CA VAL A 498 -13.58 22.10 14.09
C VAL A 498 -14.50 23.29 13.79
N SER A 499 -13.96 24.51 13.79
CA SER A 499 -14.75 25.70 13.46
C SER A 499 -15.25 25.72 12.02
N GLY A 500 -14.47 25.20 11.07
CA GLY A 500 -14.91 25.05 9.68
C GLY A 500 -16.08 24.10 9.52
N ILE A 501 -16.04 22.96 10.21
CA ILE A 501 -17.10 21.97 10.19
C ILE A 501 -18.36 22.53 10.86
N ALA A 502 -18.24 23.12 12.04
CA ALA A 502 -19.36 23.74 12.75
C ALA A 502 -20.02 24.84 11.90
N LEU A 503 -19.23 25.70 11.28
CA LEU A 503 -19.73 26.75 10.39
C LEU A 503 -20.54 26.17 9.22
N ASN A 504 -19.99 25.20 8.49
CA ASN A 504 -20.60 24.73 7.24
C ASN A 504 -21.67 23.66 7.43
N ASN A 505 -21.64 22.88 8.53
CA ASN A 505 -22.57 21.77 8.77
C ASN A 505 -23.63 22.06 9.83
N VAL A 506 -23.44 23.08 10.67
CA VAL A 506 -24.40 23.44 11.72
C VAL A 506 -24.98 24.82 11.47
N LEU A 507 -24.12 25.85 11.41
CA LEU A 507 -24.58 27.23 11.34
C LEU A 507 -25.22 27.59 9.98
N VAL A 508 -24.49 27.40 8.88
CA VAL A 508 -24.97 27.80 7.56
C VAL A 508 -26.26 27.06 7.15
N PRO A 509 -26.40 25.74 7.37
CA PRO A 509 -27.64 25.03 7.09
C PRO A 509 -28.84 25.54 7.89
N SER A 510 -28.66 26.00 9.13
CA SER A 510 -29.78 26.53 9.93
C SER A 510 -30.23 27.93 9.48
N ILE A 511 -29.34 28.71 8.87
CA ILE A 511 -29.65 30.07 8.37
C ILE A 511 -30.36 30.04 7.01
N ARG A 512 -29.99 29.11 6.13
CA ARG A 512 -30.49 29.02 4.73
C ARG A 512 -32.02 29.06 4.59
N PRO A 513 -32.82 28.32 5.39
CA PRO A 513 -34.28 28.38 5.29
C PRO A 513 -34.87 29.75 5.65
N ILE A 514 -34.27 30.43 6.64
CA ILE A 514 -34.70 31.76 7.07
C ILE A 514 -34.33 32.81 6.03
N LEU A 515 -33.13 32.68 5.45
CA LEU A 515 -32.65 33.48 4.33
C LEU A 515 -33.61 33.38 3.14
N ASP A 516 -33.91 32.16 2.66
CA ASP A 516 -34.84 31.93 1.55
C ASP A 516 -36.20 32.58 1.82
N LYS A 517 -36.76 32.32 3.00
CA LYS A 517 -38.09 32.83 3.38
C LYS A 517 -38.14 34.36 3.40
N LYS A 518 -37.14 35.03 3.98
CA LYS A 518 -37.11 36.50 4.08
C LYS A 518 -36.84 37.17 2.73
N ILE A 519 -35.90 36.63 1.94
CA ILE A 519 -35.62 37.15 0.59
C ILE A 519 -36.83 36.96 -0.32
N ARG A 520 -37.49 35.79 -0.27
CA ARG A 520 -38.71 35.53 -1.03
C ARG A 520 -39.80 36.53 -0.70
N LYS A 521 -40.07 36.75 0.59
CA LYS A 521 -41.05 37.73 1.03
C LYS A 521 -40.73 39.14 0.50
N GLU A 522 -39.48 39.59 0.64
CA GLU A 522 -39.06 40.91 0.14
C GLU A 522 -39.19 41.03 -1.38
N TYR A 523 -38.84 39.97 -2.11
CA TYR A 523 -39.03 39.90 -3.55
C TYR A 523 -40.51 40.00 -3.93
N ASP A 524 -41.37 39.24 -3.26
CA ASP A 524 -42.82 39.27 -3.51
C ASP A 524 -43.39 40.67 -3.19
N ASP A 525 -42.97 41.29 -2.09
CA ASP A 525 -43.43 42.63 -1.68
C ASP A 525 -42.90 43.75 -2.62
N SER A 526 -41.68 43.64 -3.12
CA SER A 526 -41.00 44.68 -3.91
C SER A 526 -41.12 44.53 -5.43
N PHE A 527 -41.31 43.32 -5.94
CA PHE A 527 -41.24 43.01 -7.38
C PHE A 527 -42.53 42.38 -7.94
N ALA A 528 -43.54 42.05 -7.12
CA ALA A 528 -44.83 41.60 -7.65
C ALA A 528 -45.64 42.71 -8.38
N HIS A 529 -45.22 43.98 -8.32
CA HIS A 529 -45.91 45.12 -8.96
C HIS A 529 -44.96 45.92 -9.88
N PRO A 530 -45.02 45.75 -11.22
CA PRO A 530 -44.22 46.53 -12.17
C PRO A 530 -44.67 48.00 -12.27
N PRO A 531 -43.79 48.96 -12.66
CA PRO A 531 -42.44 48.78 -13.20
C PRO A 531 -41.34 49.37 -12.30
N TYR A 532 -40.40 48.54 -11.85
CA TYR A 532 -39.23 48.99 -11.10
C TYR A 532 -38.18 49.60 -12.06
N SER A 533 -37.68 50.80 -11.73
CA SER A 533 -36.66 51.51 -12.51
C SER A 533 -35.23 51.03 -12.14
N PRO A 534 -34.28 50.90 -13.10
CA PRO A 534 -33.01 50.18 -12.89
C PRO A 534 -31.92 50.98 -12.16
N THR A 535 -32.25 52.05 -11.45
CA THR A 535 -31.26 53.06 -11.01
C THR A 535 -30.80 52.95 -9.56
N HIS A 536 -30.79 51.75 -8.97
CA HIS A 536 -30.19 51.57 -7.64
C HIS A 536 -28.69 51.30 -7.73
N LYS A 537 -27.89 52.26 -7.25
CA LYS A 537 -26.44 52.08 -7.05
C LYS A 537 -26.20 50.85 -6.15
N GLY A 538 -25.39 49.90 -6.63
CA GLY A 538 -24.94 48.75 -5.83
C GLY A 538 -25.59 47.40 -6.13
N MET A 539 -26.51 47.32 -7.10
CA MET A 539 -27.06 46.05 -7.57
C MET A 539 -26.25 45.48 -8.75
N HIS A 540 -25.83 44.22 -8.63
CA HIS A 540 -25.00 43.48 -9.58
C HIS A 540 -25.85 42.72 -10.61
N TYR A 541 -26.43 43.45 -11.56
CA TYR A 541 -27.25 42.86 -12.64
C TYR A 541 -26.45 41.92 -13.57
N GLU A 542 -25.12 41.99 -13.56
CA GLU A 542 -24.25 41.01 -14.22
C GLU A 542 -24.43 39.56 -13.74
N ASN A 543 -25.06 39.35 -12.58
CA ASN A 543 -25.23 38.01 -11.99
C ASN A 543 -26.47 37.26 -12.48
N ILE A 544 -27.34 37.91 -13.26
CA ILE A 544 -28.62 37.36 -13.70
C ILE A 544 -28.75 37.39 -15.23
N ASN A 545 -29.69 36.61 -15.78
CA ASN A 545 -30.05 36.60 -17.20
C ASN A 545 -28.88 36.41 -18.21
N ALA A 546 -27.77 35.82 -17.75
CA ALA A 546 -26.54 35.70 -18.53
C ALA A 546 -26.02 37.04 -19.09
N ASN A 547 -26.21 38.13 -18.34
CA ASN A 547 -25.68 39.45 -18.68
C ASN A 547 -24.14 39.39 -18.84
N ASP A 548 -23.66 39.67 -20.05
CA ASP A 548 -22.25 39.48 -20.40
C ASP A 548 -21.44 40.77 -20.26
N LEU A 549 -20.69 40.86 -19.16
CA LEU A 549 -19.75 41.96 -18.89
C LEU A 549 -18.70 42.13 -20.00
N LYS A 550 -18.34 41.07 -20.75
CA LYS A 550 -17.32 41.13 -21.82
C LYS A 550 -17.85 41.73 -23.11
N LYS A 551 -19.18 41.81 -23.28
CA LYS A 551 -19.83 42.44 -24.44
C LYS A 551 -20.09 43.94 -24.27
N LEU A 552 -19.79 44.48 -23.10
CA LEU A 552 -19.96 45.91 -22.81
C LEU A 552 -18.95 46.74 -23.61
N LYS A 553 -19.46 47.57 -24.54
CA LYS A 553 -18.63 48.58 -25.19
C LYS A 553 -18.29 49.68 -24.16
N PRO A 554 -17.02 50.08 -24.00
CA PRO A 554 -16.68 51.23 -23.17
C PRO A 554 -17.26 52.49 -23.81
N LEU A 555 -18.09 53.24 -23.08
CA LEU A 555 -18.56 54.57 -23.51
C LEU A 555 -17.43 55.59 -23.29
N ARG A 556 -16.72 55.47 -22.16
CA ARG A 556 -15.50 56.20 -21.77
C ARG A 556 -15.01 55.56 -20.46
N TYR A 557 -13.75 55.15 -20.31
CA TYR A 557 -13.31 54.53 -19.04
C TYR A 557 -13.60 55.46 -17.84
N PRO A 558 -14.24 55.02 -16.74
CA PRO A 558 -14.64 53.64 -16.38
C PRO A 558 -16.15 53.33 -16.62
N TRP A 559 -16.82 54.06 -17.51
CA TRP A 559 -18.25 53.96 -17.81
C TRP A 559 -18.52 52.95 -18.92
N TYR A 560 -19.15 51.83 -18.58
CA TYR A 560 -19.61 50.80 -19.51
C TYR A 560 -21.07 51.04 -19.93
N ASN A 561 -21.42 50.65 -21.17
CA ASN A 561 -22.80 50.76 -21.65
C ASN A 561 -23.67 49.59 -21.17
N TYR A 562 -24.29 49.71 -20.00
CA TYR A 562 -25.18 48.67 -19.46
C TYR A 562 -26.56 48.60 -20.14
N SER A 563 -26.88 49.46 -21.11
CA SER A 563 -28.21 49.49 -21.77
C SER A 563 -28.63 48.17 -22.45
N THR A 564 -27.70 47.25 -22.69
CA THR A 564 -27.97 45.95 -23.30
C THR A 564 -28.26 44.84 -22.30
N PHE A 565 -28.21 45.11 -21.00
CA PHE A 565 -28.50 44.10 -19.97
C PHE A 565 -30.00 43.80 -19.92
N ASP A 566 -30.33 42.53 -19.69
CA ASP A 566 -31.67 42.14 -19.29
C ASP A 566 -31.80 42.34 -17.77
N TYR A 567 -32.56 43.37 -17.39
CA TYR A 567 -32.77 43.78 -16.01
C TYR A 567 -33.95 43.04 -15.34
N LYS A 568 -34.60 42.09 -16.02
CA LYS A 568 -35.73 41.35 -15.45
C LYS A 568 -35.29 40.46 -14.30
N VAL A 569 -35.73 40.76 -13.10
CA VAL A 569 -35.55 39.87 -11.94
C VAL A 569 -36.71 38.88 -11.98
N THR A 570 -36.43 37.61 -12.27
CA THR A 570 -37.49 36.60 -12.51
C THR A 570 -37.78 35.73 -11.30
N SER A 571 -36.93 35.81 -10.28
CA SER A 571 -37.06 35.03 -9.05
C SER A 571 -36.45 35.75 -7.85
N HIS A 572 -36.90 35.37 -6.65
CA HIS A 572 -36.25 35.74 -5.38
C HIS A 572 -34.76 35.31 -5.31
N VAL A 573 -34.36 34.26 -6.03
CA VAL A 573 -32.95 33.86 -6.16
C VAL A 573 -32.16 34.90 -6.97
N ASP A 574 -32.71 35.34 -8.11
CA ASP A 574 -32.13 36.43 -8.91
C ASP A 574 -32.00 37.71 -8.09
N PHE A 575 -33.03 38.05 -7.30
CA PHE A 575 -33.01 39.19 -6.39
C PHE A 575 -31.85 39.09 -5.39
N GLY A 576 -31.66 37.93 -4.75
CA GLY A 576 -30.51 37.71 -3.86
C GLY A 576 -29.17 37.87 -4.57
N LYS A 577 -29.02 37.34 -5.79
CA LYS A 577 -27.78 37.47 -6.58
C LYS A 577 -27.39 38.92 -6.87
N LEU A 578 -28.33 39.86 -6.92
CA LEU A 578 -28.02 41.28 -7.13
C LEU A 578 -27.16 41.89 -6.00
N PHE A 579 -27.16 41.32 -4.81
CA PHE A 579 -26.41 41.83 -3.65
C PHE A 579 -25.03 41.17 -3.48
N LEU A 580 -24.61 40.34 -4.44
CA LEU A 580 -23.39 39.56 -4.36
C LEU A 580 -22.42 39.93 -5.48
N GLN A 581 -21.12 39.71 -5.23
CA GLN A 581 -20.13 39.81 -6.30
C GLN A 581 -20.24 38.58 -7.23
N ILE A 582 -19.82 38.74 -8.49
CA ILE A 582 -19.97 37.72 -9.53
C ILE A 582 -19.38 36.35 -9.17
N HIS A 583 -18.31 36.30 -8.38
CA HIS A 583 -17.68 35.05 -7.97
C HIS A 583 -18.48 34.30 -6.87
N MET A 584 -19.41 34.98 -6.20
CA MET A 584 -20.25 34.46 -5.11
C MET A 584 -21.65 34.06 -5.59
N ALA A 585 -22.12 34.62 -6.70
CA ALA A 585 -23.48 34.46 -7.21
C ALA A 585 -23.72 33.16 -8.04
N LYS A 586 -22.90 32.11 -7.83
CA LYS A 586 -22.90 30.87 -8.63
C LYS A 586 -23.82 29.76 -8.09
N PHE A 587 -24.90 30.12 -7.43
CA PHE A 587 -25.89 29.19 -6.88
C PHE A 587 -27.22 29.27 -7.62
N ASN A 588 -28.04 28.22 -7.56
CA ASN A 588 -29.35 28.17 -8.20
C ASN A 588 -30.51 28.18 -7.20
N ALA A 589 -30.23 27.97 -5.93
CA ALA A 589 -31.14 28.11 -4.80
C ALA A 589 -30.35 28.45 -3.52
N PHE A 590 -31.03 28.84 -2.45
CA PHE A 590 -30.40 29.05 -1.13
C PHE A 590 -30.16 27.71 -0.40
N ASP A 591 -29.57 26.75 -1.10
CA ASP A 591 -29.27 25.40 -0.62
C ASP A 591 -27.74 25.20 -0.48
N GLU A 592 -27.28 23.96 -0.51
CA GLU A 592 -25.85 23.61 -0.44
C GLU A 592 -24.98 24.30 -1.50
N THR A 593 -25.55 24.70 -2.65
CA THR A 593 -24.83 25.44 -3.70
C THR A 593 -24.56 26.90 -3.32
N CYS A 594 -25.34 27.47 -2.39
CA CYS A 594 -25.12 28.78 -1.82
C CYS A 594 -24.15 28.67 -0.64
N ASP A 595 -22.87 28.95 -0.88
CA ASP A 595 -21.81 28.75 0.10
C ASP A 595 -21.95 29.67 1.33
N ALA A 596 -21.19 29.36 2.39
CA ALA A 596 -21.20 30.12 3.64
C ALA A 596 -20.94 31.63 3.44
N PHE A 597 -20.11 32.00 2.46
CA PHE A 597 -19.78 33.40 2.22
C PHE A 597 -20.92 34.14 1.57
N ALA A 598 -21.58 33.53 0.58
CA ALA A 598 -22.78 34.06 -0.05
C ALA A 598 -23.90 34.20 0.98
N VAL A 599 -24.20 33.16 1.78
CA VAL A 599 -25.22 33.19 2.84
C VAL A 599 -24.98 34.34 3.81
N LEU A 600 -23.77 34.45 4.39
CA LEU A 600 -23.46 35.49 5.37
C LEU A 600 -23.43 36.89 4.75
N SER A 601 -23.05 37.02 3.47
CA SER A 601 -23.05 38.31 2.77
C SER A 601 -24.46 38.80 2.45
N LEU A 602 -25.37 37.89 2.12
CA LEU A 602 -26.78 38.23 1.90
C LEU A 602 -27.44 38.67 3.20
N VAL A 603 -27.26 37.91 4.29
CA VAL A 603 -27.79 38.28 5.61
C VAL A 603 -27.20 39.59 6.10
N GLY A 604 -25.90 39.82 5.89
CA GLY A 604 -25.21 41.03 6.31
C GLY A 604 -25.41 42.26 5.41
N GLY A 605 -25.96 42.08 4.20
CA GLY A 605 -25.97 43.09 3.15
C GLY A 605 -27.35 43.51 2.66
N ILE A 606 -28.38 42.67 2.81
CA ILE A 606 -29.73 43.01 2.34
C ILE A 606 -30.50 43.74 3.46
N PRO A 607 -31.05 44.95 3.20
CA PRO A 607 -31.77 45.76 4.19
C PRO A 607 -32.99 45.09 4.87
N VAL A 608 -33.52 43.99 4.31
CA VAL A 608 -34.63 43.22 4.89
C VAL A 608 -34.28 42.60 6.26
N PHE A 609 -32.99 42.37 6.53
CA PHE A 609 -32.55 41.80 7.79
C PHE A 609 -32.36 42.89 8.86
N PRO A 610 -32.77 42.65 10.13
CA PRO A 610 -32.56 43.61 11.20
C PRO A 610 -31.08 43.98 11.38
N PRO A 611 -30.75 45.22 11.81
CA PRO A 611 -29.36 45.65 11.98
C PRO A 611 -28.52 44.78 12.91
N ALA A 612 -29.13 44.21 13.96
CA ALA A 612 -28.47 43.29 14.89
C ALA A 612 -28.03 42.00 14.19
N LEU A 613 -28.95 41.38 13.42
CA LEU A 613 -28.68 40.20 12.60
C LEU A 613 -27.63 40.47 11.51
N GLN A 614 -27.72 41.62 10.83
CA GLN A 614 -26.72 42.03 9.84
C GLN A 614 -25.32 42.16 10.46
N THR A 615 -25.24 42.75 11.65
CA THR A 615 -23.98 42.92 12.39
C THR A 615 -23.40 41.56 12.77
N ALA A 616 -24.20 40.67 13.36
CA ALA A 616 -23.77 39.33 13.74
C ALA A 616 -23.29 38.51 12.52
N ALA A 617 -24.00 38.58 11.39
CA ALA A 617 -23.62 37.89 10.17
C ALA A 617 -22.28 38.39 9.61
N ASN A 618 -22.03 39.70 9.65
CA ASN A 618 -20.77 40.28 9.21
C ASN A 618 -19.59 39.87 10.10
N VAL A 619 -19.77 39.77 11.42
CA VAL A 619 -18.73 39.29 12.34
C VAL A 619 -18.37 37.83 12.06
N VAL A 620 -19.37 36.96 11.86
CA VAL A 620 -19.13 35.55 11.49
C VAL A 620 -18.45 35.45 10.11
N ARG A 621 -18.83 36.31 9.16
CA ARG A 621 -18.23 36.37 7.81
C ARG A 621 -16.74 36.70 7.87
N GLU A 622 -16.30 37.58 8.75
CA GLU A 622 -14.87 37.86 8.97
C GLU A 622 -14.13 36.63 9.50
N GLY A 623 -14.70 35.92 10.48
CA GLY A 623 -14.15 34.67 10.98
C GLY A 623 -14.05 33.57 9.91
N ARG A 624 -15.09 33.46 9.07
CA ARG A 624 -15.08 32.58 7.89
C ARG A 624 -13.97 32.96 6.90
N ASN A 625 -13.70 34.24 6.68
CA ASN A 625 -12.63 34.66 5.78
C ASN A 625 -11.25 34.24 6.30
N ALA A 626 -10.98 34.43 7.60
CA ALA A 626 -9.78 33.91 8.23
C ALA A 626 -9.65 32.38 8.07
N TRP A 627 -10.76 31.66 8.20
CA TRP A 627 -10.84 30.22 7.97
C TRP A 627 -10.49 29.85 6.52
N ALA A 628 -11.12 30.49 5.53
CA ALA A 628 -10.96 30.17 4.11
C ALA A 628 -9.57 30.50 3.56
N HIS A 629 -8.86 31.46 4.15
CA HIS A 629 -7.47 31.78 3.81
C HIS A 629 -6.44 30.91 4.53
N CYS A 630 -6.87 29.87 5.27
CA CYS A 630 -6.01 28.94 6.00
C CYS A 630 -5.03 29.65 6.95
N LYS A 631 -5.47 30.73 7.60
CA LYS A 631 -4.65 31.50 8.54
C LYS A 631 -4.54 30.79 9.89
N PHE A 632 -3.85 29.65 9.93
CA PHE A 632 -3.84 28.74 11.09
C PHE A 632 -3.44 29.43 12.41
N THR A 633 -2.55 30.42 12.37
CA THR A 633 -2.11 31.16 13.57
C THR A 633 -3.21 32.04 14.20
N GLU A 634 -4.30 32.33 13.49
CA GLU A 634 -5.47 33.04 14.04
C GLU A 634 -6.42 32.10 14.82
N TRP A 635 -6.09 30.80 14.93
CA TRP A 635 -6.91 29.77 15.59
C TRP A 635 -6.33 29.32 16.93
N ASP A 636 -5.71 30.24 17.66
CA ASP A 636 -5.42 30.03 19.08
C ASP A 636 -6.73 29.81 19.88
N GLU A 637 -6.61 29.33 21.11
CA GLU A 637 -7.77 29.00 21.94
C GLU A 637 -8.72 30.19 22.17
N ARG A 638 -8.19 31.41 22.31
CA ARG A 638 -8.99 32.61 22.57
C ARG A 638 -9.82 32.95 21.34
N ASN A 639 -9.18 33.00 20.18
CA ASN A 639 -9.85 33.31 18.93
C ASN A 639 -10.84 32.21 18.53
N PHE A 640 -10.52 30.93 18.77
CA PHE A 640 -11.43 29.80 18.57
C PHE A 640 -12.72 29.94 19.38
N ARG A 641 -12.63 30.17 20.70
CA ARG A 641 -13.81 30.39 21.55
C ARG A 641 -14.62 31.59 21.08
N LYS A 642 -13.95 32.70 20.76
CA LYS A 642 -14.59 33.88 20.20
C LYS A 642 -15.38 33.54 18.92
N ARG A 643 -14.86 32.68 18.03
CA ARG A 643 -15.60 32.28 16.81
C ARG A 643 -16.85 31.51 17.13
N PHE A 644 -16.83 30.63 18.12
CA PHE A 644 -18.04 29.94 18.57
C PHE A 644 -19.05 30.90 19.22
N ASP A 645 -18.59 31.88 20.00
CA ASP A 645 -19.47 32.92 20.56
C ASP A 645 -20.09 33.78 19.45
N ASP A 646 -19.31 34.19 18.45
CA ASP A 646 -19.79 34.92 17.28
C ASP A 646 -20.87 34.11 16.53
N MET A 647 -20.68 32.79 16.36
CA MET A 647 -21.66 31.89 15.74
C MET A 647 -22.93 31.74 16.57
N LYS A 648 -22.82 31.54 17.89
CA LYS A 648 -23.97 31.44 18.80
C LYS A 648 -24.79 32.73 18.82
N GLN A 649 -24.13 33.89 18.84
CA GLN A 649 -24.80 35.19 18.73
C GLN A 649 -25.54 35.34 17.40
N LEU A 650 -24.99 34.82 16.30
CA LEU A 650 -25.72 34.85 15.03
C LEU A 650 -27.00 34.00 15.12
N VAL A 651 -26.93 32.82 15.73
CA VAL A 651 -28.10 31.92 15.88
C VAL A 651 -29.23 32.59 16.66
N THR A 652 -28.93 33.31 17.75
CA THR A 652 -29.94 34.02 18.55
C THR A 652 -30.60 35.18 17.80
N GLU A 653 -29.90 35.78 16.84
CA GLU A 653 -30.42 36.91 16.03
C GLU A 653 -31.18 36.47 14.77
N VAL A 654 -30.96 35.24 14.29
CA VAL A 654 -31.56 34.73 13.03
C VAL A 654 -33.10 34.64 13.12
N GLY A 655 -33.62 34.39 14.33
CA GLY A 655 -35.05 34.23 14.60
C GLY A 655 -35.56 32.83 14.27
N LEU A 656 -34.85 31.80 14.74
CA LEU A 656 -35.28 30.40 14.67
C LEU A 656 -36.44 30.13 15.65
N SER A 657 -37.08 28.97 15.52
CA SER A 657 -38.00 28.50 16.57
C SER A 657 -37.21 28.19 17.83
N LEU A 658 -37.81 28.30 19.03
CA LEU A 658 -37.10 27.99 20.29
C LEU A 658 -36.49 26.58 20.31
N ALA A 659 -37.16 25.61 19.66
CA ALA A 659 -36.68 24.24 19.54
C ALA A 659 -35.46 24.13 18.61
N ASP A 660 -35.53 24.77 17.44
CA ASP A 660 -34.42 24.76 16.47
C ASP A 660 -33.22 25.56 16.97
N GLU A 661 -33.46 26.71 17.60
CA GLU A 661 -32.42 27.53 18.25
C GLU A 661 -31.68 26.72 19.31
N SER A 662 -32.42 26.09 20.24
CA SER A 662 -31.83 25.26 21.29
C SER A 662 -31.02 24.11 20.73
N LYS A 663 -31.52 23.47 19.66
CA LYS A 663 -30.81 22.40 18.96
C LYS A 663 -29.52 22.89 18.32
N VAL A 664 -29.56 23.97 17.55
CA VAL A 664 -28.39 24.52 16.86
C VAL A 664 -27.35 25.01 17.87
N LEU A 665 -27.77 25.64 18.98
CA LEU A 665 -26.85 26.06 20.05
C LEU A 665 -26.21 24.86 20.75
N ALA A 666 -26.97 23.79 21.00
CA ALA A 666 -26.43 22.55 21.56
C ALA A 666 -25.44 21.88 20.60
N ASP A 667 -25.76 21.83 19.30
CA ASP A 667 -24.87 21.27 18.28
C ASP A 667 -23.58 22.10 18.16
N LEU A 668 -23.67 23.43 18.16
CA LEU A 668 -22.49 24.30 18.20
C LEU A 668 -21.66 24.10 19.47
N LYS A 669 -22.31 23.86 20.62
CA LYS A 669 -21.61 23.57 21.87
C LYS A 669 -20.87 22.22 21.83
N ASP A 670 -21.54 21.19 21.31
CA ASP A 670 -20.93 19.87 21.10
C ASP A 670 -19.72 19.94 20.15
N TRP A 671 -19.79 20.78 19.10
CA TRP A 671 -18.63 21.03 18.26
C TRP A 671 -17.53 21.82 18.94
N GLU A 672 -17.86 22.79 19.80
CA GLU A 672 -16.86 23.56 20.55
C GLU A 672 -16.06 22.68 21.52
N ASP A 673 -16.71 21.66 22.09
CA ASP A 673 -16.12 20.77 23.10
C ASP A 673 -15.31 19.60 22.49
N LYS A 674 -15.36 19.41 21.16
CA LYS A 674 -14.56 18.44 20.38
C LYS A 674 -13.22 19.02 19.93
#